data_AF-A0A945S909-F1
#
_entry.id   AF-A0A945S909-F1
#
_cell.length_a   1.000
_cell.length_b   1.000
_cell.length_c   1.000
_cell.angle_alpha   90.00
_cell.angle_beta   90.00
_cell.angle_gamma   90.00
#
_symmetry.space_group_name_H-M   'P 1'
#
loop_
_entity.id
_entity.type
_entity.pdbx_description
1 polymer ?
#
loop_
_entity_poly.entity_id
_entity_poly.type
_entity_poly.pdbx_seq_one_letter_code
_entity_poly.pdbx_strand_id
1 'polypeptide(L)'
;MSKRVILISVLLMCRLPVALAAERPVSRVEGVYISTGDSHFLGGSLPVDSRASIEAAFDMLKHVFGIKRIYWRGLQEAAWMEVMHVREENFRSASFHHWSHQLLREHDLEKLAVQIAHAKGLELWGVGTLGDWGATPETPSFTQFPMSAEARFRIEHPEWAPVDKYGYRRQGGPVELAYPDARDALVDVHTRLTRAAGYDGIIFLSYVENFSTRFPDEFGYSDPIVDEFERRYGVNIRKHDFTRYASRADWYRLRGEYLTQYLRELKAALAPDGTKLGMFVNPRTPRMPGLWATLPHTYFTIGKLYFDLDTWVEDDIVDLLAIYGGSSRAVQAKTVRDCLWMTRDTDVSVSFVTTGLTDPVWQPIFARGLGAIYAAGEDQHYLLRSRIPAQTAEALTSGTLYEQMRFLSQVIDGEATVASAAVIPFAAHENMLMRRLAVFALGRLKDPAALPVIEAALTDSENGVRCKAMQALRDVHRPESTARIIDCLAQFGNHPLGEMARDTIPRLRPFPREELTEAALNHGSADVRRAIIRAFGRGPATADDLPLLKQALNDSDRYVRAAAIRTLGTVRNCPEAVELIVEALNHDDVAMSNRAVDALENTIKRRDRDTLELRPRMLQAAVGLFRKMGDGCKRADRDWGYRSAGNALLAFGDDGEAALRDFMDQSADKRLAELAWRVLYFREKAGDNKFNIITEKENEEALKARPAWLKTIEIERIAQDFESDRTFGGSVSGSVGDVHSIPARWNHFGPKGPMPWMQTAHSGKRSVRLVRGGNGMNGWVVGPNGPDPELDYELRFWVFREPTGSFVVATRDGARRANETSVLVGGNGSVFLRNEVEGPGWMPTQLTIPEGKWTRLSVRVDRPRKMFGVALLSAAGEETKSSVAAPLGPVERVNSVSFYPQAPLGAACCLDDIELVERR
;
A
#
# COMPACT_ATOMS: atom_id res chain seq x y z
N MET A 1 -34.99 -11.80 35.38
CA MET A 1 -36.15 -12.67 35.08
C MET A 1 -35.67 -13.73 34.09
N SER A 2 -35.27 -14.93 34.55
CA SER A 2 -36.13 -16.13 34.71
C SER A 2 -36.78 -16.57 33.39
N LYS A 3 -36.79 -17.82 32.89
CA LYS A 3 -36.25 -19.16 33.21
C LYS A 3 -36.84 -20.12 32.15
N ARG A 4 -36.11 -21.19 31.77
CA ARG A 4 -36.59 -22.57 31.44
C ARG A 4 -37.39 -22.74 30.12
N VAL A 5 -37.21 -23.82 29.34
CA VAL A 5 -37.42 -25.24 29.71
C VAL A 5 -36.50 -26.21 28.92
N ILE A 6 -36.06 -27.26 29.64
CA ILE A 6 -35.41 -28.50 29.20
C ILE A 6 -36.49 -29.62 29.21
N LEU A 7 -36.33 -30.70 28.41
CA LEU A 7 -36.41 -32.16 28.79
C LEU A 7 -37.12 -33.04 27.69
N ILE A 8 -36.37 -33.85 26.90
CA ILE A 8 -36.12 -35.34 26.94
C ILE A 8 -37.12 -36.23 26.18
N SER A 9 -36.59 -37.15 25.35
CA SER A 9 -36.87 -38.62 25.30
C SER A 9 -35.97 -39.27 24.20
N VAL A 10 -34.88 -39.99 24.52
CA VAL A 10 -34.71 -41.43 24.88
C VAL A 10 -34.54 -42.38 23.66
N LEU A 11 -33.33 -42.96 23.60
CA LEU A 11 -32.85 -44.24 23.06
C LEU A 11 -33.69 -45.04 22.03
N LEU A 12 -33.05 -45.33 20.89
CA LEU A 12 -33.09 -46.68 20.31
C LEU A 12 -31.67 -47.13 19.94
N MET A 13 -31.14 -48.08 20.72
CA MET A 13 -30.01 -48.91 20.34
C MET A 13 -30.43 -49.79 19.16
N CYS A 14 -29.83 -49.56 18.00
CA CYS A 14 -29.64 -50.62 17.00
C CYS A 14 -28.14 -50.82 16.82
N ARG A 15 -27.64 -51.96 17.31
CA ARG A 15 -26.36 -52.53 16.89
C ARG A 15 -26.44 -52.77 15.37
N LEU A 16 -25.92 -51.82 14.59
CA LEU A 16 -25.57 -52.08 13.20
C LEU A 16 -24.18 -52.77 13.20
N PRO A 17 -24.01 -53.84 12.41
CA PRO A 17 -22.79 -54.61 12.37
C PRO A 17 -21.63 -53.70 11.95
N VAL A 18 -20.44 -54.02 12.46
CA VAL A 18 -19.14 -53.51 12.02
C VAL A 18 -19.22 -53.22 10.53
N ALA A 19 -19.27 -51.92 10.19
CA ALA A 19 -19.12 -51.49 8.82
C ALA A 19 -17.77 -52.07 8.36
N LEU A 20 -17.83 -52.97 7.39
CA LEU A 20 -16.70 -53.28 6.53
C LEU A 20 -15.95 -51.97 6.28
N ALA A 21 -14.66 -51.93 6.61
CA ALA A 21 -13.82 -50.78 6.41
C ALA A 21 -14.02 -50.27 4.99
N ALA A 22 -14.84 -49.23 4.83
CA ALA A 22 -14.97 -48.55 3.55
C ALA A 22 -13.55 -48.11 3.21
N GLU A 23 -13.02 -48.60 2.09
CA GLU A 23 -11.71 -48.22 1.60
C GLU A 23 -11.60 -46.70 1.71
N ARG A 24 -10.63 -46.23 2.50
CA ARG A 24 -10.47 -44.81 2.73
C ARG A 24 -10.28 -44.14 1.36
N PRO A 25 -10.96 -43.02 1.10
CA PRO A 25 -10.78 -42.28 -0.15
C PRO A 25 -9.28 -42.05 -0.39
N VAL A 26 -8.82 -42.41 -1.60
CA VAL A 26 -7.42 -42.24 -2.00
C VAL A 26 -7.13 -40.75 -1.94
N SER A 27 -6.28 -40.31 -1.03
CA SER A 27 -5.79 -38.93 -0.98
C SER A 27 -4.32 -38.95 -1.40
N ARG A 28 -3.91 -38.09 -2.33
CA ARG A 28 -2.52 -37.99 -2.79
C ARG A 28 -2.02 -36.58 -2.56
N VAL A 29 -1.00 -36.43 -1.73
CA VAL A 29 -0.33 -35.15 -1.48
C VAL A 29 1.03 -35.22 -2.15
N GLU A 30 1.33 -34.24 -2.99
CA GLU A 30 2.62 -34.13 -3.68
C GLU A 30 3.49 -33.03 -3.08
N GLY A 31 2.85 -31.97 -2.57
CA GLY A 31 3.56 -30.95 -1.81
C GLY A 31 2.73 -30.30 -0.72
N VAL A 32 3.40 -29.51 0.10
CA VAL A 32 2.78 -28.75 1.18
C VAL A 32 3.12 -27.27 1.01
N TYR A 33 2.12 -26.41 1.17
CA TYR A 33 2.29 -24.97 1.21
C TYR A 33 2.51 -24.50 2.65
N ILE A 34 3.61 -23.78 2.87
CA ILE A 34 3.98 -23.20 4.16
C ILE A 34 4.02 -21.68 4.01
N SER A 35 3.24 -21.00 4.85
CA SER A 35 3.17 -19.55 4.92
C SER A 35 4.17 -19.02 5.95
N THR A 36 5.40 -18.70 5.54
CA THR A 36 6.46 -18.26 6.47
C THR A 36 6.07 -16.99 7.21
N GLY A 37 5.55 -15.99 6.50
CA GLY A 37 5.10 -14.73 7.10
C GLY A 37 4.04 -14.93 8.19
N ASP A 38 3.06 -15.81 7.98
CA ASP A 38 2.05 -16.10 9.01
C ASP A 38 2.68 -16.83 10.22
N SER A 39 3.61 -17.75 9.96
CA SER A 39 4.35 -18.46 11.01
C SER A 39 5.29 -17.53 11.82
N HIS A 40 5.89 -16.53 11.19
CA HIS A 40 6.75 -15.54 11.84
C HIS A 40 5.95 -14.42 12.51
N PHE A 41 4.72 -14.17 12.06
CA PHE A 41 3.81 -13.18 12.66
C PHE A 41 3.03 -13.79 13.85
N LEU A 42 2.64 -15.06 13.75
CA LEU A 42 1.79 -15.74 14.73
C LEU A 42 2.55 -16.83 15.49
N GLY A 43 2.58 -16.75 16.83
CA GLY A 43 3.14 -17.83 17.66
C GLY A 43 2.39 -19.18 17.60
N GLY A 44 1.22 -19.21 16.95
CA GLY A 44 0.31 -20.36 16.90
C GLY A 44 0.50 -21.33 15.73
N SER A 45 1.04 -20.87 14.61
CA SER A 45 1.20 -21.63 13.35
C SER A 45 2.39 -22.60 13.39
N LEU A 46 2.64 -23.35 12.31
CA LEU A 46 3.76 -24.29 12.22
C LEU A 46 5.10 -23.54 12.38
N PRO A 47 5.94 -23.86 13.38
CA PRO A 47 7.18 -23.13 13.61
C PRO A 47 8.21 -23.46 12.52
N VAL A 48 8.81 -22.43 11.94
CA VAL A 48 9.79 -22.53 10.84
C VAL A 48 10.90 -21.48 10.94
N ASP A 49 11.17 -21.00 12.15
CA ASP A 49 12.05 -19.89 12.49
C ASP A 49 13.45 -20.30 12.99
N SER A 50 13.79 -21.60 12.92
CA SER A 50 15.09 -22.14 13.34
C SER A 50 15.43 -23.41 12.55
N ARG A 51 16.70 -23.83 12.59
CA ARG A 51 17.10 -25.13 12.02
C ARG A 51 16.28 -26.29 12.59
N ALA A 52 16.14 -26.34 13.92
CA ALA A 52 15.44 -27.44 14.60
C ALA A 52 13.95 -27.48 14.26
N SER A 53 13.31 -26.30 14.12
CA SER A 53 11.89 -26.23 13.75
C SER A 53 11.66 -26.62 12.29
N ILE A 54 12.51 -26.14 11.37
CA ILE A 54 12.44 -26.51 9.94
C ILE A 54 12.71 -28.01 9.74
N GLU A 55 13.75 -28.57 10.37
CA GLU A 55 14.06 -29.99 10.27
C GLU A 55 12.90 -30.87 10.77
N ALA A 56 12.36 -30.56 11.97
CA ALA A 56 11.25 -31.29 12.54
C ALA A 56 9.96 -31.16 11.70
N ALA A 57 9.67 -29.96 11.19
CA ALA A 57 8.53 -29.72 10.30
C ALA A 57 8.66 -30.53 9.00
N PHE A 58 9.82 -30.50 8.35
CA PHE A 58 10.00 -31.18 7.06
C PHE A 58 10.00 -32.69 7.22
N ASP A 59 10.57 -33.23 8.31
CA ASP A 59 10.48 -34.65 8.64
C ASP A 59 9.04 -35.08 8.87
N MET A 60 8.29 -34.31 9.66
CA MET A 60 6.87 -34.58 9.88
C MET A 60 6.09 -34.57 8.57
N LEU A 61 6.21 -33.53 7.75
CA LEU A 61 5.46 -33.42 6.51
C LEU A 61 5.82 -34.54 5.52
N LYS A 62 7.11 -34.88 5.40
CA LYS A 62 7.58 -35.99 4.57
C LYS A 62 7.02 -37.32 5.05
N HIS A 63 7.03 -37.60 6.35
CA HIS A 63 6.54 -38.86 6.88
C HIS A 63 5.01 -38.97 6.78
N VAL A 64 4.31 -37.93 7.21
CA VAL A 64 2.85 -37.91 7.37
C VAL A 64 2.13 -37.89 6.02
N PHE A 65 2.71 -37.25 5.00
CA PHE A 65 2.09 -37.08 3.69
C PHE A 65 2.84 -37.76 2.53
N GLY A 66 4.12 -38.13 2.70
CA GLY A 66 4.94 -38.64 1.60
C GLY A 66 5.24 -37.59 0.53
N ILE A 67 5.34 -36.31 0.93
CA ILE A 67 5.54 -35.20 0.00
C ILE A 67 6.88 -35.28 -0.72
N LYS A 68 6.92 -34.68 -1.91
CA LYS A 68 8.15 -34.50 -2.70
C LYS A 68 8.61 -33.05 -2.73
N ARG A 69 7.70 -32.11 -2.47
CA ARG A 69 7.94 -30.68 -2.64
C ARG A 69 7.37 -29.85 -1.50
N ILE A 70 8.07 -28.79 -1.14
CA ILE A 70 7.57 -27.74 -0.25
C ILE A 70 7.38 -26.47 -1.06
N TYR A 71 6.23 -25.82 -0.92
CA TYR A 71 5.94 -24.50 -1.44
C TYR A 71 6.09 -23.51 -0.29
N TRP A 72 7.20 -22.78 -0.28
CA TRP A 72 7.71 -22.01 0.84
C TRP A 72 7.53 -20.51 0.58
N ARG A 73 6.60 -19.85 1.28
CA ARG A 73 6.34 -18.39 1.12
C ARG A 73 7.43 -17.47 1.67
N GLY A 74 8.66 -17.95 1.80
CA GLY A 74 9.80 -17.14 2.18
C GLY A 74 10.32 -16.22 1.07
N LEU A 75 10.13 -16.55 -0.22
CA LEU A 75 10.57 -15.66 -1.30
C LEU A 75 9.88 -14.29 -1.23
N GLN A 76 8.57 -14.26 -0.92
CA GLN A 76 7.84 -13.01 -0.70
C GLN A 76 8.45 -12.21 0.47
N GLU A 77 8.71 -12.86 1.59
CA GLU A 77 9.26 -12.23 2.79
C GLU A 77 10.70 -11.72 2.59
N ALA A 78 11.53 -12.50 1.90
CA ALA A 78 12.89 -12.13 1.52
C ALA A 78 12.91 -10.92 0.59
N ALA A 79 12.01 -10.90 -0.40
CA ALA A 79 11.83 -9.74 -1.27
C ALA A 79 11.43 -8.51 -0.46
N TRP A 80 10.48 -8.64 0.47
CA TRP A 80 10.08 -7.54 1.35
C TRP A 80 11.23 -7.01 2.20
N MET A 81 11.98 -7.88 2.90
CA MET A 81 13.09 -7.45 3.75
C MET A 81 14.22 -6.81 2.97
N GLU A 82 14.34 -7.14 1.69
CA GLU A 82 15.33 -6.52 0.83
C GLU A 82 14.90 -5.16 0.31
N VAL A 83 13.73 -5.04 -0.30
CA VAL A 83 13.39 -3.85 -1.09
C VAL A 83 12.51 -2.84 -0.36
N MET A 84 11.91 -3.19 0.78
CA MET A 84 10.93 -2.31 1.43
C MET A 84 11.57 -1.14 2.17
N HIS A 85 10.91 0.01 2.11
CA HIS A 85 11.02 1.06 3.11
C HIS A 85 9.94 0.83 4.17
N VAL A 86 10.37 0.50 5.40
CA VAL A 86 9.49 0.24 6.54
C VAL A 86 9.20 1.54 7.29
N ARG A 87 7.92 1.75 7.64
CA ARG A 87 7.43 2.91 8.40
C ARG A 87 7.26 2.54 9.87
N GLU A 88 8.24 2.93 10.68
CA GLU A 88 8.31 2.64 12.12
C GLU A 88 7.11 3.17 12.91
N GLU A 89 6.37 4.15 12.37
CA GLU A 89 5.12 4.67 12.94
C GLU A 89 4.00 3.60 12.99
N ASN A 90 4.09 2.56 12.15
CA ASN A 90 3.22 1.39 12.25
C ASN A 90 3.83 0.33 13.19
N PHE A 91 3.74 0.62 14.49
CA PHE A 91 4.45 -0.11 15.54
C PHE A 91 4.24 -1.63 15.58
N ARG A 92 3.02 -2.12 15.28
CA ARG A 92 2.75 -3.57 15.28
C ARG A 92 3.54 -4.24 14.15
N SER A 93 3.51 -3.64 12.97
CA SER A 93 4.19 -4.17 11.78
C SER A 93 5.70 -3.98 11.86
N ALA A 94 6.18 -2.85 12.40
CA ALA A 94 7.60 -2.58 12.56
C ALA A 94 8.31 -3.67 13.40
N SER A 95 7.70 -4.09 14.52
CA SER A 95 8.25 -5.20 15.32
C SER A 95 8.33 -6.53 14.54
N PHE A 96 7.37 -6.79 13.65
CA PHE A 96 7.42 -7.96 12.76
C PHE A 96 8.53 -7.82 11.71
N HIS A 97 8.71 -6.63 11.13
CA HIS A 97 9.79 -6.37 10.18
C HIS A 97 11.17 -6.56 10.84
N HIS A 98 11.38 -6.10 12.07
CA HIS A 98 12.65 -6.32 12.79
C HIS A 98 12.90 -7.82 13.04
N TRP A 99 11.88 -8.56 13.47
CA TRP A 99 11.97 -10.00 13.66
C TRP A 99 12.28 -10.75 12.35
N SER A 100 11.55 -10.43 11.28
CA SER A 100 11.74 -11.05 9.96
C SER A 100 13.13 -10.73 9.40
N HIS A 101 13.60 -9.48 9.57
CA HIS A 101 14.95 -9.09 9.17
C HIS A 101 16.02 -9.91 9.89
N GLN A 102 15.88 -10.10 11.21
CA GLN A 102 16.79 -10.96 11.97
C GLN A 102 16.83 -12.39 11.40
N LEU A 103 15.66 -13.01 11.19
CA LEU A 103 15.59 -14.37 10.63
C LEU A 103 16.24 -14.48 9.25
N LEU A 104 15.93 -13.55 8.35
CA LEU A 104 16.36 -13.66 6.95
C LEU A 104 17.80 -13.19 6.71
N ARG A 105 18.28 -12.16 7.42
CA ARG A 105 19.63 -11.61 7.23
C ARG A 105 20.68 -12.21 8.16
N GLU A 106 20.32 -12.47 9.42
CA GLU A 106 21.30 -12.98 10.41
C GLU A 106 21.37 -14.50 10.41
N HIS A 107 20.30 -15.20 10.03
CA HIS A 107 20.23 -16.66 10.04
C HIS A 107 20.10 -17.32 8.66
N ASP A 108 20.01 -16.53 7.58
CA ASP A 108 19.92 -17.01 6.19
C ASP A 108 18.87 -18.12 6.00
N LEU A 109 17.68 -17.88 6.58
CA LEU A 109 16.63 -18.89 6.76
C LEU A 109 16.20 -19.54 5.44
N GLU A 110 16.17 -18.77 4.35
CA GLU A 110 15.77 -19.26 3.02
C GLU A 110 16.73 -20.32 2.50
N LYS A 111 18.03 -20.03 2.54
CA LYS A 111 19.07 -20.97 2.15
C LYS A 111 19.12 -22.17 3.09
N LEU A 112 18.95 -21.94 4.39
CA LEU A 112 18.87 -22.99 5.40
C LEU A 112 17.72 -23.96 5.09
N ALA A 113 16.53 -23.44 4.77
CA ALA A 113 15.36 -24.26 4.42
C ALA A 113 15.62 -25.10 3.17
N VAL A 114 16.19 -24.52 2.12
CA VAL A 114 16.58 -25.24 0.90
C VAL A 114 17.56 -26.38 1.22
N GLN A 115 18.62 -26.10 1.97
CA GLN A 115 19.62 -27.11 2.35
C GLN A 115 19.00 -28.27 3.12
N ILE A 116 18.10 -27.99 4.06
CA ILE A 116 17.39 -29.01 4.83
C ILE A 116 16.45 -29.82 3.93
N ALA A 117 15.74 -29.17 3.01
CA ALA A 117 14.87 -29.85 2.04
C ALA A 117 15.67 -30.83 1.16
N HIS A 118 16.78 -30.36 0.56
CA HIS A 118 17.65 -31.17 -0.29
C HIS A 118 18.27 -32.35 0.46
N ALA A 119 18.74 -32.13 1.70
CA ALA A 119 19.26 -33.20 2.55
C ALA A 119 18.20 -34.28 2.84
N LYS A 120 16.91 -33.93 2.78
CA LYS A 120 15.78 -34.84 2.93
C LYS A 120 15.23 -35.33 1.58
N GLY A 121 15.86 -35.01 0.46
CA GLY A 121 15.41 -35.41 -0.88
C GLY A 121 14.08 -34.77 -1.28
N LEU A 122 13.81 -33.56 -0.81
CA LEU A 122 12.65 -32.74 -1.17
C LEU A 122 13.09 -31.60 -2.08
N GLU A 123 12.23 -31.24 -3.03
CA GLU A 123 12.32 -29.95 -3.73
C GLU A 123 11.74 -28.84 -2.84
N LEU A 124 12.29 -27.63 -2.92
CA LEU A 124 11.74 -26.44 -2.26
C LEU A 124 11.53 -25.32 -3.28
N TRP A 125 10.28 -24.92 -3.42
CA TRP A 125 9.85 -23.85 -4.33
C TRP A 125 9.54 -22.58 -3.55
N GLY A 126 10.19 -21.48 -3.90
CA GLY A 126 9.92 -20.16 -3.32
C GLY A 126 8.57 -19.62 -3.79
N VAL A 127 7.66 -19.31 -2.87
CA VAL A 127 6.39 -18.64 -3.19
C VAL A 127 6.58 -17.13 -3.05
N GLY A 128 6.48 -16.43 -4.19
CA GLY A 128 6.53 -14.98 -4.29
C GLY A 128 5.15 -14.38 -4.56
N THR A 129 5.14 -13.08 -4.84
CA THR A 129 3.96 -12.30 -5.22
C THR A 129 4.22 -11.51 -6.49
N LEU A 130 3.24 -11.44 -7.39
CA LEU A 130 3.34 -10.58 -8.57
C LEU A 130 3.25 -9.09 -8.21
N GLY A 131 2.47 -8.76 -7.19
CA GLY A 131 2.01 -7.39 -6.99
C GLY A 131 2.01 -6.89 -5.57
N ASP A 132 2.54 -7.62 -4.60
CA ASP A 132 2.51 -7.16 -3.20
C ASP A 132 3.78 -6.42 -2.79
N TRP A 133 4.00 -5.25 -3.39
CA TRP A 133 5.16 -4.38 -3.16
C TRP A 133 4.87 -3.22 -2.20
N GLY A 134 3.93 -3.43 -1.28
CA GLY A 134 3.51 -2.45 -0.28
C GLY A 134 2.73 -1.29 -0.89
N ALA A 135 2.44 -0.24 -0.13
CA ALA A 135 1.61 0.86 -0.62
C ALA A 135 1.92 2.21 0.04
N THR A 136 1.40 3.26 -0.58
CA THR A 136 1.48 4.64 -0.08
C THR A 136 0.96 4.71 1.36
N PRO A 137 1.50 5.61 2.20
CA PRO A 137 1.22 5.59 3.63
C PRO A 137 -0.24 5.88 3.98
N GLU A 138 -0.99 6.54 3.08
CA GLU A 138 -2.44 6.79 3.20
C GLU A 138 -3.33 5.60 2.80
N THR A 139 -2.76 4.51 2.30
CA THR A 139 -3.53 3.29 2.02
C THR A 139 -4.04 2.71 3.33
N PRO A 140 -5.33 2.38 3.46
CA PRO A 140 -5.86 1.77 4.67
C PRO A 140 -5.09 0.50 5.02
N SER A 141 -4.60 0.42 6.26
CA SER A 141 -3.92 -0.76 6.77
C SER A 141 -4.88 -1.64 7.58
N PHE A 142 -4.45 -2.85 7.90
CA PHE A 142 -5.23 -3.79 8.72
C PHE A 142 -5.65 -3.24 10.10
N THR A 143 -4.88 -2.32 10.71
CA THR A 143 -5.15 -1.92 12.10
C THR A 143 -4.87 -0.46 12.46
N GLN A 144 -4.05 0.26 11.69
CA GLN A 144 -3.62 1.64 12.00
C GLN A 144 -2.83 2.29 10.86
N PHE A 145 -2.96 3.59 10.67
CA PHE A 145 -2.05 4.33 9.78
C PHE A 145 -0.65 4.50 10.40
N PRO A 146 0.39 4.69 9.56
CA PRO A 146 0.38 4.55 8.10
C PRO A 146 0.35 3.08 7.64
N MET A 147 0.14 2.84 6.34
CA MET A 147 0.50 1.54 5.75
C MET A 147 1.96 1.21 6.08
N SER A 148 2.24 -0.04 6.47
CA SER A 148 3.49 -0.42 7.13
C SER A 148 4.74 -0.24 6.27
N ALA A 149 4.65 -0.47 4.95
CA ALA A 149 5.81 -0.42 4.07
C ALA A 149 5.42 -0.19 2.60
N GLU A 150 6.41 0.23 1.82
CA GLU A 150 6.37 0.31 0.35
C GLU A 150 7.75 0.03 -0.23
N ALA A 151 7.81 -0.63 -1.39
CA ALA A 151 9.08 -0.92 -2.04
C ALA A 151 9.83 0.37 -2.43
N ARG A 152 11.15 0.42 -2.16
CA ARG A 152 12.00 1.59 -2.46
C ARG A 152 11.94 1.98 -3.92
N PHE A 153 11.98 1.02 -4.84
CA PHE A 153 11.86 1.31 -6.27
C PHE A 153 10.51 1.96 -6.64
N ARG A 154 9.42 1.73 -5.90
CA ARG A 154 8.15 2.44 -6.13
C ARG A 154 8.17 3.87 -5.60
N ILE A 155 8.96 4.13 -4.55
CA ILE A 155 9.17 5.47 -3.99
C ILE A 155 10.07 6.28 -4.91
N GLU A 156 11.12 5.65 -5.43
CA GLU A 156 12.10 6.24 -6.36
C GLU A 156 11.52 6.43 -7.77
N HIS A 157 10.66 5.49 -8.22
CA HIS A 157 9.95 5.51 -9.50
C HIS A 157 8.42 5.50 -9.30
N PRO A 158 7.83 6.61 -8.83
CA PRO A 158 6.39 6.69 -8.58
C PRO A 158 5.55 6.42 -9.85
N GLU A 159 6.09 6.72 -11.03
CA GLU A 159 5.50 6.45 -12.35
C GLU A 159 5.26 4.95 -12.61
N TRP A 160 6.01 4.07 -11.95
CA TRP A 160 5.80 2.62 -12.04
C TRP A 160 4.60 2.13 -11.24
N ALA A 161 4.01 2.92 -10.35
CA ALA A 161 2.76 2.54 -9.70
C ALA A 161 1.57 2.79 -10.65
N PRO A 162 0.70 1.79 -10.90
CA PRO A 162 -0.46 1.98 -11.76
C PRO A 162 -1.33 3.16 -11.31
N VAL A 163 -1.79 3.97 -12.26
CA VAL A 163 -2.61 5.15 -11.99
C VAL A 163 -4.06 4.97 -12.40
N ASP A 164 -4.94 5.76 -11.77
CA ASP A 164 -6.35 5.82 -12.13
C ASP A 164 -6.58 6.55 -13.47
N LYS A 165 -7.83 6.53 -13.96
CA LYS A 165 -8.23 7.19 -15.21
C LYS A 165 -7.84 8.67 -15.27
N TYR A 166 -7.71 9.33 -14.12
CA TYR A 166 -7.43 10.75 -14.00
C TYR A 166 -5.95 11.05 -13.74
N GLY A 167 -5.10 10.02 -13.61
CA GLY A 167 -3.70 10.18 -13.21
C GLY A 167 -3.53 10.67 -11.76
N TYR A 168 -4.60 10.58 -10.95
CA TYR A 168 -4.68 11.21 -9.64
C TYR A 168 -4.25 10.28 -8.52
N ARG A 169 -4.86 9.08 -8.44
CA ARG A 169 -4.49 8.06 -7.46
C ARG A 169 -3.47 7.09 -8.04
N ARG A 170 -2.62 6.57 -7.16
CA ARG A 170 -1.68 5.47 -7.44
C ARG A 170 -2.12 4.21 -6.70
N GLN A 171 -2.05 3.08 -7.37
CA GLN A 171 -2.40 1.78 -6.80
C GLN A 171 -1.31 1.32 -5.83
N GLY A 172 -1.73 0.86 -4.66
CA GLY A 172 -0.85 0.18 -3.70
C GLY A 172 -0.64 -1.28 -4.13
N GLY A 173 0.59 -1.75 -4.08
CA GLY A 173 1.00 -3.10 -4.43
C GLY A 173 1.65 -3.18 -5.81
N PRO A 174 0.89 -3.27 -6.91
CA PRO A 174 1.45 -3.67 -8.20
C PRO A 174 2.43 -2.66 -8.78
N VAL A 175 3.32 -3.16 -9.63
CA VAL A 175 4.21 -2.38 -10.50
C VAL A 175 3.65 -2.49 -11.92
N GLU A 176 3.61 -1.37 -12.65
CA GLU A 176 3.15 -1.32 -14.03
C GLU A 176 4.19 -1.96 -14.95
N LEU A 177 3.94 -3.20 -15.35
CA LEU A 177 4.84 -4.01 -16.18
C LEU A 177 5.01 -3.47 -17.60
N ALA A 178 4.25 -2.45 -18.00
CA ALA A 178 4.44 -1.78 -19.29
C ALA A 178 5.78 -1.01 -19.38
N TYR A 179 6.37 -0.62 -18.25
CA TYR A 179 7.70 -0.02 -18.22
C TYR A 179 8.78 -1.12 -18.28
N PRO A 180 9.68 -1.13 -19.28
CA PRO A 180 10.74 -2.13 -19.38
C PRO A 180 11.66 -2.14 -18.14
N ASP A 181 12.13 -0.97 -17.70
CA ASP A 181 13.00 -0.83 -16.53
C ASP A 181 12.36 -1.39 -15.25
N ALA A 182 11.02 -1.28 -15.13
CA ALA A 182 10.28 -1.83 -14.02
C ALA A 182 10.24 -3.36 -14.05
N ARG A 183 10.14 -3.97 -15.24
CA ARG A 183 10.25 -5.42 -15.41
C ARG A 183 11.66 -5.89 -15.11
N ASP A 184 12.68 -5.20 -15.61
CA ASP A 184 14.09 -5.53 -15.36
C ASP A 184 14.41 -5.52 -13.86
N ALA A 185 13.93 -4.51 -13.13
CA ALA A 185 14.09 -4.45 -11.67
C ALA A 185 13.41 -5.63 -10.95
N LEU A 186 12.22 -6.03 -11.38
CA LEU A 186 11.54 -7.20 -10.81
C LEU A 186 12.23 -8.50 -11.18
N VAL A 187 12.73 -8.64 -12.41
CA VAL A 187 13.50 -9.81 -12.85
C VAL A 187 14.78 -9.94 -12.03
N ASP A 188 15.51 -8.86 -11.78
CA ASP A 188 16.71 -8.88 -10.91
C ASP A 188 16.38 -9.38 -9.50
N VAL A 189 15.41 -8.75 -8.84
CA VAL A 189 15.06 -9.07 -7.45
C VAL A 189 14.71 -10.55 -7.31
N HIS A 190 13.82 -11.07 -8.16
CA HIS A 190 13.42 -12.47 -8.06
C HIS A 190 14.57 -13.40 -8.41
N THR A 191 15.34 -13.13 -9.46
CA THR A 191 16.43 -14.01 -9.89
C THR A 191 17.53 -14.08 -8.84
N ARG A 192 17.93 -12.93 -8.27
CA ARG A 192 18.99 -12.85 -7.27
C ARG A 192 18.62 -13.51 -5.97
N LEU A 193 17.42 -13.27 -5.45
CA LEU A 193 16.93 -13.93 -4.23
C LEU A 193 16.79 -15.45 -4.41
N THR A 194 16.30 -15.85 -5.58
CA THR A 194 16.14 -17.27 -5.94
C THR A 194 17.47 -18.00 -5.98
N ARG A 195 18.47 -17.41 -6.64
CA ARG A 195 19.85 -17.93 -6.67
C ARG A 195 20.50 -17.97 -5.29
N ALA A 196 20.30 -16.92 -4.49
CA ALA A 196 20.88 -16.83 -3.15
C ALA A 196 20.36 -17.92 -2.21
N ALA A 197 19.06 -18.21 -2.26
CA ALA A 197 18.44 -19.30 -1.49
C ALA A 197 18.77 -20.68 -2.08
N GLY A 198 18.83 -20.79 -3.41
CA GLY A 198 19.02 -22.06 -4.13
C GLY A 198 17.71 -22.82 -4.39
N TYR A 199 16.60 -22.13 -4.62
CA TYR A 199 15.31 -22.78 -4.86
C TYR A 199 15.31 -23.62 -6.16
N ASP A 200 14.60 -24.75 -6.13
CA ASP A 200 14.38 -25.61 -7.31
C ASP A 200 13.34 -25.01 -8.27
N GLY A 201 12.48 -24.14 -7.76
CA GLY A 201 11.50 -23.40 -8.53
C GLY A 201 10.94 -22.21 -7.77
N ILE A 202 10.26 -21.31 -8.47
CA ILE A 202 9.49 -20.24 -7.85
C ILE A 202 8.08 -20.21 -8.40
N ILE A 203 7.12 -19.74 -7.61
CA ILE A 203 5.71 -19.64 -8.01
C ILE A 203 5.06 -18.38 -7.44
N PHE A 204 4.20 -17.73 -8.22
CA PHE A 204 3.61 -16.45 -7.82
C PHE A 204 2.14 -16.52 -7.42
N LEU A 205 1.83 -15.89 -6.29
CA LEU A 205 0.49 -15.41 -5.97
C LEU A 205 0.21 -14.14 -6.79
N SER A 206 -1.04 -13.96 -7.22
CA SER A 206 -1.47 -12.82 -8.07
C SER A 206 -2.39 -11.82 -7.38
N TYR A 207 -2.64 -11.97 -6.07
CA TYR A 207 -3.36 -10.97 -5.28
C TYR A 207 -2.38 -10.14 -4.44
N VAL A 208 -2.88 -9.01 -3.93
CA VAL A 208 -2.17 -8.07 -3.06
C VAL A 208 -2.89 -7.97 -1.72
N GLU A 209 -2.15 -7.94 -0.61
CA GLU A 209 -2.66 -7.86 0.77
C GLU A 209 -2.78 -6.41 1.25
N ASN A 210 -3.45 -5.56 0.48
CA ASN A 210 -3.79 -4.19 0.89
C ASN A 210 -5.14 -3.72 0.32
N PHE A 211 -5.56 -2.55 0.81
CA PHE A 211 -6.88 -1.96 0.56
C PHE A 211 -6.80 -0.71 -0.33
N SER A 212 -5.92 -0.70 -1.34
CA SER A 212 -5.69 0.49 -2.19
C SER A 212 -6.72 0.70 -3.32
N THR A 213 -7.07 -0.40 -4.01
CA THR A 213 -8.08 -0.48 -5.08
C THR A 213 -9.47 -0.40 -4.48
N ARG A 214 -10.43 0.32 -5.09
CA ARG A 214 -11.81 0.54 -4.60
C ARG A 214 -12.87 -0.10 -5.49
N PHE A 215 -12.55 -0.28 -6.77
CA PHE A 215 -13.28 -1.11 -7.72
C PHE A 215 -12.29 -1.70 -8.75
N PRO A 216 -12.62 -2.85 -9.40
CA PRO A 216 -11.63 -3.60 -10.19
C PRO A 216 -10.98 -2.87 -11.37
N ASP A 217 -11.66 -1.86 -11.92
CA ASP A 217 -11.22 -1.09 -13.10
C ASP A 217 -10.72 0.31 -12.72
N GLU A 218 -10.41 0.54 -11.44
CA GLU A 218 -9.94 1.84 -10.98
C GLU A 218 -8.58 2.21 -11.57
N PHE A 219 -7.68 1.24 -11.68
CA PHE A 219 -6.28 1.43 -12.06
C PHE A 219 -5.91 0.69 -13.36
N GLY A 220 -4.76 1.06 -13.93
CA GLY A 220 -4.21 0.50 -15.17
C GLY A 220 -4.22 1.48 -16.34
N TYR A 221 -4.30 2.78 -16.03
CA TYR A 221 -4.30 3.86 -17.01
C TYR A 221 -2.92 4.53 -17.06
N SER A 222 -1.83 3.82 -16.81
CA SER A 222 -0.47 4.37 -16.88
C SER A 222 -0.13 4.84 -18.29
N ASP A 223 0.73 5.85 -18.41
CA ASP A 223 1.06 6.49 -19.69
C ASP A 223 1.41 5.48 -20.81
N PRO A 224 2.33 4.50 -20.62
CA PRO A 224 2.64 3.52 -21.67
C PRO A 224 1.46 2.62 -22.05
N ILE A 225 0.50 2.37 -21.14
CA ILE A 225 -0.72 1.63 -21.46
C ILE A 225 -1.65 2.49 -22.32
N VAL A 226 -1.84 3.76 -21.94
CA VAL A 226 -2.71 4.69 -22.66
C VAL A 226 -2.17 4.92 -24.07
N ASP A 227 -0.87 5.19 -24.19
CA ASP A 227 -0.21 5.48 -25.46
C ASP A 227 -0.29 4.26 -26.40
N GLU A 228 -0.02 3.06 -25.90
CA GLU A 228 -0.08 1.85 -26.72
C GLU A 228 -1.52 1.48 -27.11
N PHE A 229 -2.48 1.69 -26.22
CA PHE A 229 -3.89 1.46 -26.54
C PHE A 229 -4.40 2.48 -27.59
N GLU A 230 -4.02 3.74 -27.45
CA GLU A 230 -4.35 4.79 -28.42
C GLU A 230 -3.68 4.50 -29.77
N ARG A 231 -2.42 4.06 -29.79
CA ARG A 231 -1.71 3.65 -31.01
C ARG A 231 -2.41 2.49 -31.74
N ARG A 232 -2.90 1.49 -31.00
CA ARG A 232 -3.57 0.30 -31.58
C ARG A 232 -5.00 0.57 -32.03
N TYR A 233 -5.75 1.37 -31.29
CA TYR A 233 -7.19 1.47 -31.43
C TYR A 233 -7.71 2.88 -31.76
N GLY A 234 -6.85 3.91 -31.74
CA GLY A 234 -7.23 5.31 -31.93
C GLY A 234 -8.06 5.89 -30.77
N VAL A 235 -8.03 5.25 -29.60
CA VAL A 235 -8.84 5.63 -28.43
C VAL A 235 -7.93 5.92 -27.24
N ASN A 236 -7.89 7.18 -26.81
CA ASN A 236 -7.28 7.54 -25.53
C ASN A 236 -8.20 7.15 -24.37
N ILE A 237 -7.89 6.07 -23.65
CA ILE A 237 -8.74 5.51 -22.58
C ILE A 237 -8.90 6.39 -21.33
N ARG A 238 -8.12 7.48 -21.20
CA ARG A 238 -8.34 8.49 -20.16
C ARG A 238 -9.37 9.54 -20.58
N LYS A 239 -9.45 9.84 -21.88
CA LYS A 239 -10.30 10.92 -22.44
C LYS A 239 -11.61 10.41 -23.04
N HIS A 240 -11.60 9.20 -23.61
CA HIS A 240 -12.72 8.66 -24.39
C HIS A 240 -13.25 7.36 -23.78
N ASP A 241 -14.52 7.06 -24.07
CA ASP A 241 -15.14 5.80 -23.67
C ASP A 241 -14.66 4.64 -24.55
N PHE A 242 -14.68 3.44 -23.98
CA PHE A 242 -14.44 2.20 -24.73
C PHE A 242 -15.49 2.01 -25.82
N THR A 243 -15.06 1.46 -26.96
CA THR A 243 -15.94 1.20 -28.11
C THR A 243 -16.06 -0.30 -28.36
N ARG A 244 -16.91 -0.70 -29.31
CA ARG A 244 -17.02 -2.10 -29.74
C ARG A 244 -15.74 -2.66 -30.40
N TYR A 245 -14.83 -1.80 -30.85
CA TYR A 245 -13.55 -2.18 -31.48
C TYR A 245 -12.33 -1.83 -30.60
N ALA A 246 -12.57 -1.26 -29.43
CA ALA A 246 -11.56 -0.84 -28.46
C ALA A 246 -12.19 -1.05 -27.08
N SER A 247 -12.31 -2.31 -26.67
CA SER A 247 -13.12 -2.71 -25.52
C SER A 247 -12.30 -2.79 -24.22
N ARG A 248 -12.97 -2.89 -23.06
CA ARG A 248 -12.29 -3.21 -21.79
C ARG A 248 -11.51 -4.53 -21.87
N ALA A 249 -12.01 -5.51 -22.62
CA ALA A 249 -11.31 -6.78 -22.80
C ALA A 249 -9.99 -6.62 -23.55
N ASP A 250 -9.94 -5.75 -24.55
CA ASP A 250 -8.72 -5.44 -25.30
C ASP A 250 -7.70 -4.71 -24.41
N TRP A 251 -8.18 -3.84 -23.51
CA TRP A 251 -7.33 -3.18 -22.52
C TRP A 251 -6.77 -4.16 -21.48
N TYR A 252 -7.59 -5.09 -20.98
CA TYR A 252 -7.10 -6.15 -20.09
C TYR A 252 -6.07 -7.05 -20.77
N ARG A 253 -6.25 -7.35 -22.07
CA ARG A 253 -5.28 -8.12 -22.87
C ARG A 253 -3.97 -7.36 -23.02
N LEU A 254 -4.00 -6.09 -23.38
CA LEU A 254 -2.80 -5.26 -23.47
C LEU A 254 -2.01 -5.27 -22.15
N ARG A 255 -2.69 -5.10 -21.01
CA ARG A 255 -2.05 -5.23 -19.69
C ARG A 255 -1.47 -6.63 -19.44
N GLY A 256 -2.19 -7.66 -19.89
CA GLY A 256 -1.77 -9.07 -19.83
C GLY A 256 -0.57 -9.42 -20.70
N GLU A 257 -0.39 -8.74 -21.84
CA GLU A 257 0.77 -8.90 -22.71
C GLU A 257 2.06 -8.54 -21.96
N TYR A 258 2.06 -7.45 -21.19
CA TYR A 258 3.22 -7.04 -20.39
C TYR A 258 3.50 -7.98 -19.22
N LEU A 259 2.49 -8.62 -18.62
CA LEU A 259 2.70 -9.71 -17.68
C LEU A 259 3.36 -10.92 -18.37
N THR A 260 2.90 -11.26 -19.57
CA THR A 260 3.47 -12.37 -20.34
C THR A 260 4.92 -12.09 -20.74
N GLN A 261 5.25 -10.84 -21.09
CA GLN A 261 6.62 -10.39 -21.34
C GLN A 261 7.49 -10.56 -20.08
N TYR A 262 7.03 -10.06 -18.93
CA TYR A 262 7.73 -10.22 -17.65
C TYR A 262 8.02 -11.69 -17.31
N LEU A 263 7.03 -12.58 -17.44
CA LEU A 263 7.22 -14.00 -17.16
C LEU A 263 8.23 -14.66 -18.11
N ARG A 264 8.23 -14.26 -19.39
CA ARG A 264 9.20 -14.75 -20.38
C ARG A 264 10.62 -14.26 -20.08
N GLU A 265 10.77 -12.99 -19.74
CA GLU A 265 12.05 -12.39 -19.32
C GLU A 265 12.58 -13.08 -18.04
N LEU A 266 11.70 -13.33 -17.06
CA LEU A 266 12.05 -14.04 -15.83
C LEU A 266 12.43 -15.51 -16.08
N LYS A 267 11.67 -16.25 -16.88
CA LYS A 267 12.00 -17.65 -17.26
C LYS A 267 13.38 -17.72 -17.91
N ALA A 268 13.69 -16.79 -18.82
CA ALA A 268 15.00 -16.71 -19.44
C ALA A 268 16.11 -16.41 -18.42
N ALA A 269 15.86 -15.51 -17.47
CA ALA A 269 16.83 -15.16 -16.42
C ALA A 269 17.10 -16.32 -15.44
N LEU A 270 16.13 -17.20 -15.21
CA LEU A 270 16.22 -18.38 -14.33
C LEU A 270 16.78 -19.63 -15.01
N ALA A 271 16.72 -19.71 -16.34
CA ALA A 271 17.14 -20.89 -17.11
C ALA A 271 18.59 -21.37 -16.84
N PRO A 272 19.60 -20.49 -16.65
CA PRO A 272 20.97 -20.92 -16.36
C PRO A 272 21.11 -21.76 -15.08
N ASP A 273 20.22 -21.57 -14.11
CA ASP A 273 20.22 -22.28 -12.83
C ASP A 273 19.32 -23.53 -12.84
N GLY A 274 18.59 -23.76 -13.94
CA GLY A 274 17.59 -24.82 -14.04
C GLY A 274 16.36 -24.60 -13.15
N THR A 275 16.19 -23.38 -12.61
CA THR A 275 15.07 -23.06 -11.73
C THR A 275 13.75 -23.00 -12.50
N LYS A 276 12.73 -23.69 -11.99
CA LYS A 276 11.38 -23.72 -12.58
C LYS A 276 10.56 -22.49 -12.23
N LEU A 277 9.62 -22.11 -13.09
CA LEU A 277 8.70 -20.99 -12.92
C LEU A 277 7.25 -21.50 -12.92
N GLY A 278 6.50 -21.20 -11.87
CA GLY A 278 5.09 -21.57 -11.75
C GLY A 278 4.17 -20.37 -11.54
N MET A 279 2.88 -20.60 -11.72
CA MET A 279 1.85 -19.60 -11.46
C MET A 279 0.66 -20.18 -10.70
N PHE A 280 0.22 -19.48 -9.63
CA PHE A 280 -1.07 -19.79 -9.02
C PHE A 280 -2.23 -19.22 -9.85
N VAL A 281 -3.18 -20.08 -10.20
CA VAL A 281 -4.31 -19.77 -11.06
C VAL A 281 -5.60 -19.69 -10.25
N ASN A 282 -6.39 -18.65 -10.51
CA ASN A 282 -7.70 -18.46 -9.87
C ASN A 282 -8.70 -19.53 -10.36
N PRO A 283 -9.32 -20.32 -9.47
CA PRO A 283 -10.23 -21.39 -9.89
C PRO A 283 -11.52 -20.87 -10.54
N ARG A 284 -11.99 -19.66 -10.23
CA ARG A 284 -13.25 -19.10 -10.78
C ARG A 284 -13.05 -18.42 -12.13
N THR A 285 -11.94 -17.71 -12.26
CA THR A 285 -11.61 -16.92 -13.45
C THR A 285 -10.13 -17.15 -13.78
N PRO A 286 -9.78 -18.30 -14.39
CA PRO A 286 -8.39 -18.72 -14.59
C PRO A 286 -7.54 -17.73 -15.38
N ARG A 287 -8.20 -16.97 -16.26
CA ARG A 287 -7.58 -15.96 -17.12
C ARG A 287 -7.50 -14.56 -16.47
N MET A 288 -7.64 -14.49 -15.15
CA MET A 288 -7.61 -13.26 -14.36
C MET A 288 -6.84 -13.52 -13.05
N PRO A 289 -6.32 -12.46 -12.41
CA PRO A 289 -5.66 -12.57 -11.12
C PRO A 289 -6.47 -13.27 -10.02
N GLY A 290 -5.75 -13.78 -9.04
CA GLY A 290 -6.30 -14.33 -7.80
C GLY A 290 -7.11 -13.30 -7.04
N LEU A 291 -8.09 -13.79 -6.29
CA LEU A 291 -8.84 -12.99 -5.33
C LEU A 291 -8.20 -13.16 -3.96
N TRP A 292 -8.11 -12.07 -3.20
CA TRP A 292 -7.68 -12.15 -1.81
C TRP A 292 -8.83 -12.67 -0.95
N ALA A 293 -8.61 -13.79 -0.24
CA ALA A 293 -9.67 -14.56 0.41
C ALA A 293 -10.42 -13.82 1.54
N THR A 294 -9.84 -12.76 2.08
CA THR A 294 -10.44 -11.91 3.13
C THR A 294 -11.45 -10.90 2.58
N LEU A 295 -11.44 -10.67 1.27
CA LEU A 295 -12.34 -9.76 0.57
C LEU A 295 -13.49 -10.53 -0.11
N PRO A 296 -14.59 -9.84 -0.47
CA PRO A 296 -15.65 -10.45 -1.28
C PRO A 296 -15.06 -11.14 -2.52
N HIS A 297 -15.60 -12.32 -2.87
CA HIS A 297 -15.10 -13.18 -3.96
C HIS A 297 -15.32 -12.63 -5.39
N THR A 298 -15.28 -11.30 -5.55
CA THR A 298 -15.41 -10.55 -6.80
C THR A 298 -14.34 -9.46 -6.93
N TYR A 299 -13.43 -9.35 -5.96
CA TYR A 299 -12.55 -8.21 -5.82
C TYR A 299 -11.09 -8.52 -6.20
N PHE A 300 -10.58 -7.84 -7.23
CA PHE A 300 -9.22 -8.02 -7.76
C PHE A 300 -8.31 -6.92 -7.23
N THR A 301 -7.49 -7.21 -6.21
CA THR A 301 -6.66 -6.18 -5.55
C THR A 301 -5.49 -5.68 -6.41
N ILE A 302 -5.04 -6.47 -7.38
CA ILE A 302 -4.11 -6.04 -8.45
C ILE A 302 -4.82 -5.32 -9.61
N GLY A 303 -6.15 -5.30 -9.63
CA GLY A 303 -6.96 -4.86 -10.76
C GLY A 303 -7.16 -5.97 -11.81
N LYS A 304 -7.90 -5.68 -12.88
CA LYS A 304 -8.11 -6.66 -13.96
C LYS A 304 -7.05 -6.54 -15.05
N LEU A 305 -6.40 -7.67 -15.33
CA LEU A 305 -5.55 -7.88 -16.49
C LEU A 305 -5.68 -9.35 -16.92
N TYR A 306 -5.48 -9.63 -18.21
CA TYR A 306 -5.73 -10.96 -18.77
C TYR A 306 -4.51 -11.88 -18.59
N PHE A 307 -4.74 -13.12 -18.14
CA PHE A 307 -3.70 -14.16 -18.17
C PHE A 307 -3.85 -14.98 -19.44
N ASP A 308 -2.85 -14.89 -20.31
CA ASP A 308 -2.79 -15.64 -21.56
C ASP A 308 -2.22 -17.05 -21.33
N LEU A 309 -3.02 -17.88 -20.66
CA LEU A 309 -2.60 -19.22 -20.27
C LEU A 309 -2.23 -20.11 -21.46
N ASP A 310 -2.87 -19.90 -22.63
CA ASP A 310 -2.55 -20.69 -23.83
C ASP A 310 -1.13 -20.34 -24.29
N THR A 311 -0.81 -19.05 -24.41
CA THR A 311 0.56 -18.61 -24.75
C THR A 311 1.57 -19.09 -23.71
N TRP A 312 1.24 -19.02 -22.41
CA TRP A 312 2.17 -19.47 -21.37
C TRP A 312 2.50 -20.95 -21.45
N VAL A 313 1.55 -21.76 -21.92
CA VAL A 313 1.71 -23.22 -22.08
C VAL A 313 2.35 -23.57 -23.42
N GLU A 314 1.91 -22.95 -24.51
CA GLU A 314 2.41 -23.20 -25.87
C GLU A 314 3.86 -22.73 -26.05
N ASP A 315 4.25 -21.61 -25.44
CA ASP A 315 5.61 -21.05 -25.51
C ASP A 315 6.55 -21.57 -24.39
N ASP A 316 6.11 -22.52 -23.55
CA ASP A 316 6.87 -23.04 -22.39
C ASP A 316 7.36 -21.94 -21.43
N ILE A 317 6.51 -20.95 -21.15
CA ILE A 317 6.84 -19.82 -20.26
C ILE A 317 6.78 -20.25 -18.79
N VAL A 318 5.91 -21.19 -18.45
CA VAL A 318 5.71 -21.69 -17.08
C VAL A 318 5.79 -23.22 -17.04
N ASP A 319 6.43 -23.76 -16.00
CA ASP A 319 6.58 -25.20 -15.75
C ASP A 319 5.41 -25.78 -14.93
N LEU A 320 4.65 -24.93 -14.22
CA LEU A 320 3.58 -25.35 -13.32
C LEU A 320 2.43 -24.35 -13.28
N LEU A 321 1.21 -24.85 -13.55
CA LEU A 321 -0.04 -24.18 -13.21
C LEU A 321 -0.66 -24.79 -11.95
N ALA A 322 -0.66 -24.05 -10.85
CA ALA A 322 -1.24 -24.50 -9.58
C ALA A 322 -2.59 -23.82 -9.32
N ILE A 323 -3.68 -24.57 -9.37
CA ILE A 323 -5.02 -24.02 -9.16
C ILE A 323 -5.21 -23.72 -7.66
N TYR A 324 -5.32 -22.44 -7.32
CA TYR A 324 -5.42 -21.99 -5.93
C TYR A 324 -6.77 -22.34 -5.29
N GLY A 325 -6.85 -22.20 -3.96
CA GLY A 325 -8.08 -22.40 -3.18
C GLY A 325 -9.08 -21.24 -3.30
N GLY A 326 -9.99 -21.12 -2.33
CA GLY A 326 -10.89 -19.95 -2.21
C GLY A 326 -12.16 -19.98 -3.08
N SER A 327 -12.52 -21.15 -3.63
CA SER A 327 -13.79 -21.37 -4.32
C SER A 327 -14.44 -22.69 -3.88
N SER A 328 -15.64 -23.00 -4.39
CA SER A 328 -16.20 -24.33 -4.16
C SER A 328 -15.31 -25.37 -4.83
N ARG A 329 -15.12 -26.51 -4.16
CA ARG A 329 -14.21 -27.55 -4.69
C ARG A 329 -14.66 -28.10 -6.04
N ALA A 330 -15.96 -28.06 -6.36
CA ALA A 330 -16.48 -28.41 -7.67
C ALA A 330 -15.97 -27.47 -8.78
N VAL A 331 -15.96 -26.15 -8.53
CA VAL A 331 -15.41 -25.16 -9.46
C VAL A 331 -13.91 -25.36 -9.62
N GLN A 332 -13.20 -25.51 -8.50
CA GLN A 332 -11.76 -25.78 -8.51
C GLN A 332 -11.41 -27.05 -9.30
N ALA A 333 -12.10 -28.16 -9.04
CA ALA A 333 -11.88 -29.43 -9.74
C ALA A 333 -12.21 -29.34 -11.24
N LYS A 334 -13.19 -28.52 -11.65
CA LYS A 334 -13.43 -28.23 -13.07
C LYS A 334 -12.22 -27.55 -13.69
N THR A 335 -11.71 -26.50 -13.07
CA THR A 335 -10.55 -25.75 -13.57
C THR A 335 -9.30 -26.62 -13.63
N VAL A 336 -9.09 -27.52 -12.66
CA VAL A 336 -8.02 -28.53 -12.74
C VAL A 336 -8.15 -29.38 -14.00
N ARG A 337 -9.34 -29.88 -14.32
CA ARG A 337 -9.57 -30.67 -15.56
C ARG A 337 -9.34 -29.85 -16.82
N ASP A 338 -9.78 -28.60 -16.83
CA ASP A 338 -9.60 -27.71 -17.98
C ASP A 338 -8.09 -27.43 -18.21
N CYS A 339 -7.31 -27.21 -17.14
CA CYS A 339 -5.87 -27.01 -17.24
C CYS A 339 -5.15 -28.30 -17.67
N LEU A 340 -5.54 -29.47 -17.13
CA LEU A 340 -5.01 -30.76 -17.58
C LEU A 340 -5.27 -31.01 -19.07
N TRP A 341 -6.41 -30.56 -19.59
CA TRP A 341 -6.68 -30.64 -21.02
C TRP A 341 -5.80 -29.68 -21.80
N MET A 342 -5.64 -28.43 -21.34
CA MET A 342 -4.81 -27.41 -21.98
C MET A 342 -3.33 -27.85 -22.07
N THR A 343 -2.80 -28.50 -21.04
CA THR A 343 -1.37 -28.88 -20.97
C THR A 343 -1.08 -30.30 -21.46
N ARG A 344 -2.07 -31.05 -21.97
CA ARG A 344 -1.99 -32.51 -22.24
C ARG A 344 -0.86 -32.93 -23.21
N ASP A 345 -0.44 -32.03 -24.09
CA ASP A 345 0.57 -32.26 -25.13
C ASP A 345 1.84 -31.42 -24.89
N THR A 346 2.08 -31.00 -23.63
CA THR A 346 3.19 -30.12 -23.21
C THR A 346 3.87 -30.64 -21.95
N ASP A 347 5.04 -30.08 -21.61
CA ASP A 347 5.75 -30.40 -20.36
C ASP A 347 5.21 -29.62 -19.14
N VAL A 348 4.24 -28.73 -19.33
CA VAL A 348 3.65 -27.93 -18.26
C VAL A 348 2.82 -28.79 -17.31
N SER A 349 3.24 -28.81 -16.04
CA SER A 349 2.55 -29.56 -14.99
C SER A 349 1.34 -28.82 -14.42
N VAL A 350 0.37 -29.57 -13.91
CA VAL A 350 -0.81 -29.02 -13.24
C VAL A 350 -0.88 -29.56 -11.81
N SER A 351 -1.17 -28.69 -10.85
CA SER A 351 -1.47 -29.10 -9.47
C SER A 351 -2.56 -28.21 -8.86
N PHE A 352 -2.95 -28.43 -7.61
CA PHE A 352 -4.00 -27.65 -6.96
C PHE A 352 -3.85 -27.60 -5.44
N VAL A 353 -4.21 -26.45 -4.85
CA VAL A 353 -4.13 -26.22 -3.39
C VAL A 353 -5.44 -26.60 -2.72
N THR A 354 -5.42 -27.47 -1.70
CA THR A 354 -6.64 -27.83 -0.95
C THR A 354 -6.36 -28.06 0.53
N THR A 355 -7.35 -27.75 1.36
CA THR A 355 -7.37 -28.07 2.80
C THR A 355 -8.23 -29.30 3.12
N GLY A 356 -8.96 -29.83 2.13
CA GLY A 356 -9.90 -30.94 2.27
C GLY A 356 -9.53 -32.14 1.40
N LEU A 357 -8.51 -32.88 1.83
CA LEU A 357 -7.92 -34.00 1.09
C LEU A 357 -8.87 -35.19 0.89
N THR A 358 -9.88 -35.34 1.75
CA THR A 358 -10.83 -36.46 1.74
C THR A 358 -12.14 -36.14 1.02
N ASP A 359 -12.28 -34.94 0.46
CA ASP A 359 -13.49 -34.56 -0.25
C ASP A 359 -13.69 -35.44 -1.50
N PRO A 360 -14.87 -36.08 -1.70
CA PRO A 360 -15.12 -36.99 -2.81
C PRO A 360 -14.84 -36.40 -4.20
N VAL A 361 -14.96 -35.07 -4.34
CA VAL A 361 -14.70 -34.37 -5.61
C VAL A 361 -13.29 -34.58 -6.15
N TRP A 362 -12.33 -34.90 -5.29
CA TRP A 362 -10.93 -35.13 -5.67
C TRP A 362 -10.65 -36.56 -6.11
N GLN A 363 -11.51 -37.53 -5.79
CA GLN A 363 -11.25 -38.95 -6.09
C GLN A 363 -10.99 -39.22 -7.58
N PRO A 364 -11.75 -38.65 -8.55
CA PRO A 364 -11.47 -38.85 -9.96
C PRO A 364 -10.12 -38.25 -10.40
N ILE A 365 -9.66 -37.20 -9.72
CA ILE A 365 -8.38 -36.53 -10.00
C ILE A 365 -7.22 -37.36 -9.41
N PHE A 366 -7.36 -37.83 -8.17
CA PHE A 366 -6.37 -38.69 -7.53
C PHE A 366 -6.22 -40.04 -8.23
N ALA A 367 -7.32 -40.63 -8.72
CA ALA A 367 -7.29 -41.87 -9.48
C ALA A 367 -6.50 -41.77 -10.81
N ARG A 368 -6.35 -40.56 -11.35
CA ARG A 368 -5.49 -40.26 -12.52
C ARG A 368 -4.04 -39.99 -12.15
N GLY A 369 -3.68 -40.12 -10.87
CA GLY A 369 -2.31 -39.98 -10.38
C GLY A 369 -1.89 -38.56 -10.03
N LEU A 370 -2.77 -37.56 -10.14
CA LEU A 370 -2.43 -36.17 -9.77
C LEU A 370 -2.37 -36.00 -8.25
N GLY A 371 -1.34 -35.34 -7.72
CA GLY A 371 -1.24 -35.00 -6.30
C GLY A 371 -1.70 -33.57 -6.01
N ALA A 372 -2.20 -33.36 -4.79
CA ALA A 372 -2.56 -32.04 -4.28
C ALA A 372 -1.39 -31.35 -3.57
N ILE A 373 -1.47 -30.02 -3.50
CA ILE A 373 -0.72 -29.17 -2.59
C ILE A 373 -1.58 -28.99 -1.34
N TYR A 374 -1.15 -29.52 -0.21
CA TYR A 374 -1.87 -29.38 1.05
C TYR A 374 -1.47 -28.10 1.79
N ALA A 375 -2.43 -27.41 2.40
CA ALA A 375 -2.19 -26.22 3.22
C ALA A 375 -2.98 -26.32 4.54
N ALA A 376 -2.34 -25.96 5.66
CA ALA A 376 -2.99 -25.88 6.96
C ALA A 376 -2.44 -24.70 7.79
N GLY A 377 -3.31 -24.08 8.60
CA GLY A 377 -2.95 -22.89 9.38
C GLY A 377 -2.30 -23.18 10.73
N GLU A 378 -2.73 -24.23 11.42
CA GLU A 378 -2.23 -24.62 12.76
C GLU A 378 -1.54 -25.99 12.69
N ASP A 379 -0.56 -26.21 13.56
CA ASP A 379 0.31 -27.39 13.55
C ASP A 379 -0.48 -28.69 13.74
N GLN A 380 -1.45 -28.73 14.66
CA GLN A 380 -2.26 -29.94 14.89
C GLN A 380 -3.05 -30.37 13.65
N HIS A 381 -3.43 -29.44 12.75
CA HIS A 381 -4.19 -29.78 11.55
C HIS A 381 -3.38 -30.58 10.51
N TYR A 382 -2.05 -30.51 10.54
CA TYR A 382 -1.21 -31.37 9.70
C TYR A 382 -1.31 -32.84 10.11
N LEU A 383 -1.50 -33.11 11.41
CA LEU A 383 -1.63 -34.47 11.94
C LEU A 383 -3.08 -34.94 11.90
N LEU A 384 -4.03 -34.10 12.33
CA LEU A 384 -5.46 -34.43 12.38
C LEU A 384 -6.02 -34.86 11.02
N ARG A 385 -5.57 -34.22 9.94
CA ARG A 385 -6.04 -34.44 8.56
C ARG A 385 -5.10 -35.28 7.71
N SER A 386 -4.13 -35.94 8.35
CA SER A 386 -3.21 -36.84 7.70
C SER A 386 -3.81 -38.21 7.38
N ARG A 387 -2.97 -39.11 6.84
CA ARG A 387 -3.33 -40.52 6.68
C ARG A 387 -3.24 -41.32 8.00
N ILE A 388 -2.62 -40.76 9.04
CA ILE A 388 -2.49 -41.43 10.34
C ILE A 388 -3.89 -41.54 10.96
N PRO A 389 -4.38 -42.76 11.27
CA PRO A 389 -5.69 -42.95 11.88
C PRO A 389 -5.75 -42.29 13.26
N ALA A 390 -6.98 -41.96 13.70
CA ALA A 390 -7.20 -41.51 15.07
C ALA A 390 -6.64 -42.54 16.06
N GLN A 391 -5.99 -42.02 17.10
CA GLN A 391 -5.25 -42.78 18.09
C GLN A 391 -6.00 -42.81 19.42
N THR A 392 -5.66 -43.79 20.26
CA THR A 392 -6.07 -43.86 21.66
C THR A 392 -4.91 -43.45 22.57
N ALA A 393 -5.16 -43.33 23.88
CA ALA A 393 -4.12 -42.98 24.85
C ALA A 393 -2.95 -44.00 24.90
N GLU A 394 -3.16 -45.24 24.42
CA GLU A 394 -2.12 -46.26 24.31
C GLU A 394 -0.98 -45.83 23.36
N ALA A 395 -1.26 -44.96 22.38
CA ALA A 395 -0.23 -44.44 21.48
C ALA A 395 0.88 -43.71 22.23
N LEU A 396 0.60 -43.12 23.40
CA LEU A 396 1.62 -42.46 24.24
C LEU A 396 2.65 -43.45 24.82
N THR A 397 2.40 -44.75 24.84
CA THR A 397 3.35 -45.73 25.37
C THR A 397 3.92 -46.64 24.29
N SER A 398 3.12 -47.01 23.30
CA SER A 398 3.50 -48.00 22.27
C SER A 398 3.50 -47.46 20.83
N GLY A 399 3.00 -46.25 20.62
CA GLY A 399 2.90 -45.65 19.29
C GLY A 399 4.23 -45.10 18.77
N THR A 400 4.31 -44.95 17.45
CA THR A 400 5.39 -44.21 16.79
C THR A 400 5.34 -42.72 17.13
N LEU A 401 6.41 -41.99 16.84
CA LEU A 401 6.49 -40.53 17.06
C LEU A 401 5.25 -39.78 16.54
N TYR A 402 4.83 -40.08 15.31
CA TYR A 402 3.72 -39.36 14.67
C TYR A 402 2.35 -39.83 15.12
N GLU A 403 2.21 -41.08 15.61
CA GLU A 403 1.00 -41.55 16.28
C GLU A 403 0.83 -40.87 17.65
N GLN A 404 1.93 -40.72 18.40
CA GLN A 404 1.95 -39.93 19.63
C GLN A 404 1.55 -38.48 19.35
N MET A 405 2.16 -37.82 18.35
CA MET A 405 1.80 -36.45 17.97
C MET A 405 0.34 -36.35 17.48
N ARG A 406 -0.16 -37.36 16.75
CA ARG A 406 -1.56 -37.45 16.33
C ARG A 406 -2.51 -37.50 17.52
N PHE A 407 -2.18 -38.28 18.55
CA PHE A 407 -2.96 -38.33 19.78
C PHE A 407 -2.93 -37.01 20.55
N LEU A 408 -1.76 -36.38 20.72
CA LEU A 408 -1.66 -35.06 21.36
C LEU A 408 -2.46 -34.00 20.61
N SER A 409 -2.48 -34.07 19.27
CA SER A 409 -3.31 -33.21 18.43
C SER A 409 -4.82 -33.41 18.70
N GLN A 410 -5.27 -34.64 18.97
CA GLN A 410 -6.65 -34.92 19.39
C GLN A 410 -6.97 -34.30 20.75
N VAL A 411 -6.02 -34.33 21.68
CA VAL A 411 -6.17 -33.68 23.00
C VAL A 411 -6.29 -32.17 22.84
N ILE A 412 -5.46 -31.56 21.98
CA ILE A 412 -5.48 -30.12 21.70
C ILE A 412 -6.84 -29.68 21.14
N ASP A 413 -7.36 -30.42 20.16
CA ASP A 413 -8.64 -30.15 19.49
C ASP A 413 -9.87 -30.53 20.34
N GLY A 414 -9.65 -31.25 21.44
CA GLY A 414 -10.71 -31.73 22.34
C GLY A 414 -11.42 -33.01 21.85
N GLU A 415 -10.88 -33.69 20.84
CA GLU A 415 -11.35 -35.00 20.37
C GLU A 415 -10.97 -36.15 21.35
N ALA A 416 -9.97 -35.93 22.21
CA ALA A 416 -9.52 -36.90 23.21
C ALA A 416 -9.15 -36.23 24.54
N THR A 417 -9.04 -37.03 25.61
CA THR A 417 -8.54 -36.60 26.92
C THR A 417 -7.66 -37.70 27.53
N VAL A 418 -6.73 -37.30 28.39
CA VAL A 418 -5.79 -38.20 29.09
C VAL A 418 -5.30 -37.52 30.37
N ALA A 419 -4.79 -38.29 31.33
CA ALA A 419 -4.14 -37.73 32.51
C ALA A 419 -2.86 -36.97 32.13
N SER A 420 -2.64 -35.78 32.69
CA SER A 420 -1.48 -34.92 32.40
C SER A 420 -0.16 -35.61 32.70
N ALA A 421 -0.12 -36.50 33.70
CA ALA A 421 1.03 -37.33 34.03
C ALA A 421 1.54 -38.17 32.85
N ALA A 422 0.65 -38.59 31.94
CA ALA A 422 1.04 -39.33 30.74
C ALA A 422 1.63 -38.43 29.64
N VAL A 423 1.33 -37.13 29.65
CA VAL A 423 1.79 -36.16 28.64
C VAL A 423 3.07 -35.45 29.09
N ILE A 424 3.25 -35.22 30.40
CA ILE A 424 4.41 -34.53 31.00
C ILE A 424 5.76 -34.98 30.43
N PRO A 425 6.06 -36.29 30.27
CA PRO A 425 7.36 -36.73 29.74
C PRO A 425 7.67 -36.19 28.33
N PHE A 426 6.65 -35.95 27.52
CA PHE A 426 6.80 -35.47 26.14
C PHE A 426 7.19 -33.99 26.04
N ALA A 427 7.01 -33.22 27.11
CA ALA A 427 7.45 -31.81 27.15
C ALA A 427 8.98 -31.66 27.18
N ALA A 428 9.73 -32.74 27.44
CA ALA A 428 11.20 -32.78 27.40
C ALA A 428 11.74 -33.63 26.22
N HIS A 429 10.90 -33.95 25.24
CA HIS A 429 11.28 -34.79 24.10
C HIS A 429 12.34 -34.11 23.20
N GLU A 430 13.22 -34.90 22.56
CA GLU A 430 14.27 -34.37 21.68
C GLU A 430 13.70 -33.60 20.47
N ASN A 431 12.64 -34.14 19.86
CA ASN A 431 11.90 -33.49 18.78
C ASN A 431 11.11 -32.28 19.31
N MET A 432 11.42 -31.10 18.77
CA MET A 432 10.82 -29.84 19.24
C MET A 432 9.31 -29.72 18.97
N LEU A 433 8.78 -30.33 17.90
CA LEU A 433 7.34 -30.33 17.63
C LEU A 433 6.61 -31.18 18.67
N MET A 434 7.24 -32.27 19.16
CA MET A 434 6.66 -33.07 20.24
C MET A 434 6.59 -32.26 21.53
N ARG A 435 7.67 -31.56 21.91
CA ARG A 435 7.64 -30.66 23.08
C ARG A 435 6.55 -29.60 22.94
N ARG A 436 6.47 -28.96 21.78
CA ARG A 436 5.47 -27.93 21.47
C ARG A 436 4.04 -28.44 21.60
N LEU A 437 3.72 -29.60 21.00
CA LEU A 437 2.40 -30.22 21.08
C LEU A 437 2.07 -30.68 22.50
N ALA A 438 3.03 -31.28 23.22
CA ALA A 438 2.84 -31.73 24.58
C ALA A 438 2.53 -30.56 25.53
N VAL A 439 3.31 -29.48 25.48
CA VAL A 439 3.06 -28.28 26.29
C VAL A 439 1.70 -27.67 25.98
N PHE A 440 1.30 -27.63 24.70
CA PHE A 440 -0.02 -27.11 24.35
C PHE A 440 -1.14 -28.03 24.86
N ALA A 441 -1.02 -29.35 24.67
CA ALA A 441 -1.97 -30.34 25.17
C ALA A 441 -2.13 -30.25 26.70
N LEU A 442 -1.03 -30.10 27.45
CA LEU A 442 -1.07 -29.91 28.91
C LEU A 442 -1.88 -28.67 29.31
N GLY A 443 -1.72 -27.56 28.60
CA GLY A 443 -2.55 -26.36 28.80
C GLY A 443 -4.04 -26.63 28.55
N ARG A 444 -4.37 -27.41 27.52
CA ARG A 444 -5.75 -27.77 27.16
C ARG A 444 -6.40 -28.73 28.16
N LEU A 445 -5.62 -29.57 28.82
CA LEU A 445 -6.08 -30.45 29.91
C LEU A 445 -6.41 -29.69 31.19
N LYS A 446 -5.84 -28.49 31.38
CA LYS A 446 -6.11 -27.57 32.51
C LYS A 446 -5.85 -28.17 33.90
N ASP A 447 -4.89 -29.08 33.99
CA ASP A 447 -4.48 -29.72 35.23
C ASP A 447 -3.31 -28.94 35.87
N PRO A 448 -3.47 -28.41 37.10
CA PRO A 448 -2.41 -27.69 37.80
C PRO A 448 -1.13 -28.51 38.01
N ALA A 449 -1.20 -29.85 37.99
CA ALA A 449 -0.02 -30.71 38.10
C ALA A 449 0.98 -30.51 36.94
N ALA A 450 0.53 -29.97 35.80
CA ALA A 450 1.37 -29.67 34.66
C ALA A 450 2.10 -28.33 34.74
N LEU A 451 1.74 -27.45 35.69
CA LEU A 451 2.27 -26.08 35.78
C LEU A 451 3.81 -26.00 35.80
N PRO A 452 4.54 -26.81 36.62
CA PRO A 452 6.00 -26.72 36.64
C PRO A 452 6.65 -26.97 35.28
N VAL A 453 6.05 -27.88 34.48
CA VAL A 453 6.55 -28.25 33.15
C VAL A 453 6.21 -27.17 32.12
N ILE A 454 4.99 -26.62 32.18
CA ILE A 454 4.58 -25.52 31.31
C ILE A 454 5.45 -24.28 31.58
N GLU A 455 5.69 -23.93 32.84
CA GLU A 455 6.53 -22.79 33.22
C GLU A 455 8.01 -22.99 32.83
N ALA A 456 8.54 -24.21 32.93
CA ALA A 456 9.90 -24.52 32.46
C ALA A 456 10.04 -24.31 30.94
N ALA A 457 9.00 -24.64 30.17
CA ALA A 457 8.98 -24.48 28.72
C ALA A 457 9.01 -23.02 28.24
N LEU A 458 8.81 -22.03 29.12
CA LEU A 458 9.05 -20.61 28.81
C LEU A 458 10.54 -20.29 28.56
N THR A 459 11.44 -21.18 28.96
CA THR A 459 12.90 -21.07 28.75
C THR A 459 13.44 -22.08 27.74
N ASP A 460 12.55 -22.76 26.99
CA ASP A 460 12.96 -23.69 25.93
C ASP A 460 13.81 -22.99 24.86
N SER A 461 14.77 -23.71 24.26
CA SER A 461 15.62 -23.16 23.20
C SER A 461 14.82 -22.71 22.00
N GLU A 462 13.69 -23.38 21.72
CA GLU A 462 12.87 -23.11 20.56
C GLU A 462 11.75 -22.10 20.85
N ASN A 463 11.73 -21.01 20.08
CA ASN A 463 10.74 -19.95 20.17
C ASN A 463 9.30 -20.46 20.05
N GLY A 464 9.07 -21.44 19.17
CA GLY A 464 7.79 -22.12 19.05
C GLY A 464 7.33 -22.77 20.36
N VAL A 465 8.22 -23.42 21.12
CA VAL A 465 7.83 -24.05 22.39
C VAL A 465 7.50 -22.97 23.42
N ARG A 466 8.29 -21.90 23.50
CA ARG A 466 8.02 -20.74 24.38
C ARG A 466 6.66 -20.09 24.10
N CYS A 467 6.30 -19.92 22.83
CA CYS A 467 4.99 -19.40 22.42
C CYS A 467 3.83 -20.30 22.88
N LYS A 468 3.96 -21.63 22.80
CA LYS A 468 2.92 -22.56 23.29
C LYS A 468 2.89 -22.67 24.81
N ALA A 469 4.03 -22.50 25.49
CA ALA A 469 4.07 -22.38 26.95
C ALA A 469 3.28 -21.14 27.40
N MET A 470 3.54 -19.98 26.79
CA MET A 470 2.79 -18.74 27.03
C MET A 470 1.28 -18.92 26.75
N GLN A 471 0.93 -19.62 25.66
CA GLN A 471 -0.46 -19.90 25.33
C GLN A 471 -1.11 -20.90 26.31
N ALA A 472 -0.37 -21.90 26.80
CA ALA A 472 -0.86 -22.86 27.80
C ALA A 472 -1.11 -22.19 29.16
N LEU A 473 -0.24 -21.25 29.57
CA LEU A 473 -0.43 -20.46 30.79
C LEU A 473 -1.67 -19.57 30.77
N ARG A 474 -2.25 -19.30 29.60
CA ARG A 474 -3.55 -18.64 29.51
C ARG A 474 -4.69 -19.50 30.06
N ASP A 475 -4.58 -20.83 29.89
CA ASP A 475 -5.62 -21.79 30.20
C ASP A 475 -5.41 -22.43 31.60
N VAL A 476 -4.16 -22.50 32.07
CA VAL A 476 -3.76 -22.98 33.42
C VAL A 476 -2.58 -22.17 33.96
N HIS A 477 -2.76 -21.47 35.09
CA HIS A 477 -1.72 -20.62 35.70
C HIS A 477 -1.83 -20.58 37.22
N ARG A 478 -0.77 -20.05 37.86
CA ARG A 478 -0.72 -19.68 39.28
C ARG A 478 -0.12 -18.26 39.42
N PRO A 479 -0.21 -17.60 40.60
CA PRO A 479 0.33 -16.25 40.78
C PRO A 479 1.78 -16.11 40.30
N GLU A 480 2.63 -17.10 40.59
CA GLU A 480 4.05 -17.13 40.23
C GLU A 480 4.31 -17.23 38.72
N SER A 481 3.30 -17.61 37.92
CA SER A 481 3.44 -17.68 36.47
C SER A 481 3.65 -16.29 35.86
N THR A 482 3.23 -15.21 36.53
CA THR A 482 3.41 -13.82 36.07
C THR A 482 4.89 -13.45 35.96
N ALA A 483 5.68 -13.68 37.02
CA ALA A 483 7.12 -13.44 37.02
C ALA A 483 7.81 -14.22 35.90
N ARG A 484 7.43 -15.48 35.69
CA ARG A 484 8.00 -16.31 34.62
C ARG A 484 7.70 -15.79 33.22
N ILE A 485 6.50 -15.25 33.01
CA ILE A 485 6.12 -14.59 31.76
C ILE A 485 6.99 -13.34 31.52
N ILE A 486 7.20 -12.53 32.56
CA ILE A 486 8.04 -11.33 32.51
C ILE A 486 9.50 -11.70 32.18
N ASP A 487 10.06 -12.70 32.86
CA ASP A 487 11.42 -13.20 32.60
C ASP A 487 11.58 -13.71 31.17
N CYS A 488 10.59 -14.47 30.67
CA CYS A 488 10.58 -14.97 29.30
C CYS A 488 10.64 -13.82 28.28
N LEU A 489 9.84 -12.77 28.48
CA LEU A 489 9.84 -11.58 27.62
C LEU A 489 11.14 -10.78 27.73
N ALA A 490 11.72 -10.69 28.93
CA ALA A 490 12.98 -10.00 29.15
C ALA A 490 14.15 -10.69 28.44
N GLN A 491 14.17 -12.02 28.47
CA GLN A 491 15.27 -12.82 27.93
C GLN A 491 15.12 -13.10 26.43
N PHE A 492 13.90 -13.33 25.94
CA PHE A 492 13.64 -13.84 24.59
C PHE A 492 12.68 -12.98 23.77
N GLY A 493 12.44 -11.72 24.18
CA GLY A 493 11.49 -10.81 23.55
C GLY A 493 11.63 -10.75 22.02
N ASN A 494 10.55 -11.08 21.32
CA ASN A 494 10.42 -10.97 19.86
C ASN A 494 8.95 -10.71 19.49
N HIS A 495 8.67 -10.56 18.19
CA HIS A 495 7.32 -10.25 17.73
C HIS A 495 6.27 -11.31 18.14
N PRO A 496 6.44 -12.62 17.82
CA PRO A 496 5.50 -13.66 18.26
C PRO A 496 5.25 -13.69 19.77
N LEU A 497 6.30 -13.64 20.59
CA LEU A 497 6.17 -13.68 22.05
C LEU A 497 5.44 -12.44 22.60
N GLY A 498 5.72 -11.26 22.04
CA GLY A 498 4.99 -10.04 22.39
C GLY A 498 3.50 -10.12 22.05
N GLU A 499 3.14 -10.73 20.92
CA GLU A 499 1.74 -10.97 20.56
C GLU A 499 1.08 -12.03 21.46
N MET A 500 1.81 -13.10 21.84
CA MET A 500 1.31 -14.10 22.79
C MET A 500 1.07 -13.49 24.18
N ALA A 501 2.04 -12.72 24.71
CA ALA A 501 1.90 -12.06 26.01
C ALA A 501 0.71 -11.09 26.06
N ARG A 502 0.50 -10.31 24.97
CA ARG A 502 -0.66 -9.43 24.82
C ARG A 502 -1.98 -10.19 24.98
N ASP A 503 -2.03 -11.45 24.55
CA ASP A 503 -3.26 -12.26 24.58
C ASP A 503 -3.38 -13.14 25.84
N THR A 504 -2.26 -13.54 26.43
CA THR A 504 -2.21 -14.36 27.66
C THR A 504 -2.42 -13.53 28.92
N ILE A 505 -1.65 -12.45 29.12
CA ILE A 505 -1.64 -11.67 30.38
C ILE A 505 -3.05 -11.17 30.78
N PRO A 506 -3.90 -10.64 29.86
CA PRO A 506 -5.25 -10.17 30.21
C PRO A 506 -6.20 -11.26 30.74
N ARG A 507 -5.83 -12.54 30.59
CA ARG A 507 -6.63 -13.70 30.98
C ARG A 507 -6.14 -14.39 32.25
N LEU A 508 -5.02 -13.94 32.82
CA LEU A 508 -4.56 -14.40 34.14
C LEU A 508 -5.56 -13.96 35.22
N ARG A 509 -5.87 -14.86 36.15
CA ARG A 509 -6.89 -14.69 37.19
C ARG A 509 -6.36 -15.16 38.57
N PRO A 510 -6.45 -14.32 39.62
CA PRO A 510 -6.78 -12.89 39.58
C PRO A 510 -5.79 -12.11 38.67
N PHE A 511 -6.21 -10.97 38.14
CA PHE A 511 -5.34 -10.17 37.28
C PHE A 511 -4.18 -9.61 38.13
N PRO A 512 -2.90 -9.90 37.81
CA PRO A 512 -1.76 -9.59 38.69
C PRO A 512 -1.34 -8.12 38.57
N ARG A 513 -2.24 -7.21 38.98
CA ARG A 513 -2.11 -5.76 38.74
C ARG A 513 -0.85 -5.16 39.35
N GLU A 514 -0.53 -5.50 40.59
CA GLU A 514 0.62 -4.92 41.33
C GLU A 514 1.96 -5.27 40.66
N GLU A 515 2.22 -6.56 40.46
CA GLU A 515 3.44 -7.06 39.82
C GLU A 515 3.60 -6.54 38.38
N LEU A 516 2.51 -6.51 37.61
CA LEU A 516 2.56 -5.96 36.25
C LEU A 516 2.81 -4.45 36.26
N THR A 517 2.27 -3.71 37.23
CA THR A 517 2.50 -2.26 37.35
C THR A 517 3.97 -2.00 37.66
N GLU A 518 4.53 -2.70 38.64
CA GLU A 518 5.95 -2.58 39.00
C GLU A 518 6.86 -2.86 37.80
N ALA A 519 6.62 -3.95 37.07
CA ALA A 519 7.40 -4.28 35.88
C ALA A 519 7.21 -3.27 34.74
N ALA A 520 6.00 -2.75 34.53
CA ALA A 520 5.76 -1.73 33.51
C ALA A 520 6.45 -0.39 33.81
N LEU A 521 6.65 -0.06 35.08
CA LEU A 521 7.31 1.19 35.51
C LEU A 521 8.84 1.08 35.51
N ASN A 522 9.37 -0.05 35.97
CA ASN A 522 10.77 -0.14 36.40
C ASN A 522 11.62 -1.15 35.61
N HIS A 523 11.02 -2.00 34.76
CA HIS A 523 11.78 -3.03 34.05
C HIS A 523 12.64 -2.43 32.92
N GLY A 524 13.91 -2.87 32.82
CA GLY A 524 14.88 -2.34 31.84
C GLY A 524 14.52 -2.61 30.37
N SER A 525 13.89 -3.76 30.08
CA SER A 525 13.45 -4.12 28.72
C SER A 525 12.18 -3.38 28.28
N ALA A 526 12.27 -2.66 27.15
CA ALA A 526 11.12 -2.00 26.53
C ALA A 526 10.07 -2.99 26.03
N ASP A 527 10.45 -4.21 25.64
CA ASP A 527 9.50 -5.25 25.22
C ASP A 527 8.59 -5.68 26.36
N VAL A 528 9.14 -5.83 27.57
CA VAL A 528 8.37 -6.12 28.79
C VAL A 528 7.39 -4.98 29.07
N ARG A 529 7.90 -3.74 29.17
CA ARG A 529 7.05 -2.56 29.45
C ARG A 529 5.92 -2.43 28.42
N ARG A 530 6.25 -2.54 27.14
CA ARG A 530 5.30 -2.48 26.02
C ARG A 530 4.26 -3.60 26.08
N ALA A 531 4.67 -4.84 26.28
CA ALA A 531 3.75 -5.99 26.34
C ALA A 531 2.75 -5.84 27.48
N ILE A 532 3.22 -5.41 28.65
CA ILE A 532 2.37 -5.19 29.83
C ILE A 532 1.38 -4.05 29.57
N ILE A 533 1.82 -2.88 29.11
CA ILE A 533 0.91 -1.75 28.82
C ILE A 533 -0.16 -2.14 27.79
N ARG A 534 0.21 -2.91 26.75
CA ARG A 534 -0.76 -3.46 25.78
C ARG A 534 -1.73 -4.46 26.42
N ALA A 535 -1.27 -5.26 27.39
CA ALA A 535 -2.10 -6.21 28.12
C ALA A 535 -3.13 -5.50 28.99
N PHE A 536 -2.78 -4.40 29.68
CA PHE A 536 -3.76 -3.57 30.39
C PHE A 536 -4.87 -3.09 29.44
N GLY A 537 -4.53 -2.57 28.25
CA GLY A 537 -5.51 -2.09 27.28
C GLY A 537 -6.42 -3.16 26.68
N ARG A 538 -5.97 -4.43 26.57
CA ARG A 538 -6.87 -5.56 26.24
C ARG A 538 -7.62 -6.12 27.45
N GLY A 539 -7.12 -5.84 28.64
CA GLY A 539 -7.61 -6.33 29.92
C GLY A 539 -8.47 -5.30 30.66
N PRO A 540 -8.46 -5.34 32.00
CA PRO A 540 -9.32 -4.49 32.84
C PRO A 540 -8.64 -3.16 33.19
N ALA A 541 -8.24 -2.36 32.20
CA ALA A 541 -7.72 -1.01 32.45
C ALA A 541 -8.81 -0.12 33.09
N THR A 542 -8.50 0.51 34.24
CA THR A 542 -9.41 1.39 34.98
C THR A 542 -8.78 2.76 35.23
N ALA A 543 -9.55 3.67 35.83
CA ALA A 543 -9.03 4.98 36.25
C ALA A 543 -7.86 4.87 37.25
N ASP A 544 -7.79 3.78 38.03
CA ASP A 544 -6.70 3.55 38.98
C ASP A 544 -5.34 3.34 38.29
N ASP A 545 -5.35 2.98 37.00
CA ASP A 545 -4.14 2.77 36.19
C ASP A 545 -3.60 4.07 35.58
N LEU A 546 -4.28 5.22 35.78
CA LEU A 546 -3.84 6.50 35.21
C LEU A 546 -2.42 6.92 35.59
N PRO A 547 -1.94 6.76 36.84
CA PRO A 547 -0.55 7.09 37.18
C PRO A 547 0.45 6.30 36.35
N LEU A 548 0.21 4.99 36.17
CA LEU A 548 1.01 4.12 35.31
C LEU A 548 1.01 4.61 33.86
N LEU A 549 -0.18 4.87 33.31
CA LEU A 549 -0.30 5.30 31.92
C LEU A 549 0.35 6.66 31.69
N LYS A 550 0.20 7.61 32.63
CA LYS A 550 0.83 8.94 32.57
C LYS A 550 2.35 8.87 32.57
N GLN A 551 2.95 7.95 33.34
CA GLN A 551 4.38 7.70 33.27
C GLN A 551 4.78 7.07 31.94
N ALA A 552 4.03 6.07 31.47
CA ALA A 552 4.30 5.40 30.20
C ALA A 552 4.17 6.33 28.97
N LEU A 553 3.37 7.40 29.05
CA LEU A 553 3.34 8.47 28.03
C LEU A 553 4.68 9.18 27.85
N ASN A 554 5.55 9.15 28.86
CA ASN A 554 6.87 9.79 28.87
C ASN A 554 8.01 8.76 28.79
N ASP A 555 7.71 7.50 28.44
CA ASP A 555 8.74 6.46 28.28
C ASP A 555 9.74 6.84 27.18
N SER A 556 11.01 6.50 27.40
CA SER A 556 12.08 6.61 26.40
C SER A 556 11.75 5.90 25.08
N ASP A 557 11.07 4.75 25.16
CA ASP A 557 10.70 3.95 24.02
C ASP A 557 9.36 4.41 23.41
N ARG A 558 9.39 4.70 22.11
CA ARG A 558 8.22 5.23 21.39
C ARG A 558 7.06 4.23 21.29
N TYR A 559 7.35 2.92 21.32
CA TYR A 559 6.33 1.88 21.27
C TYR A 559 5.57 1.78 22.59
N VAL A 560 6.25 1.99 23.73
CA VAL A 560 5.62 2.06 25.06
C VAL A 560 4.70 3.28 25.14
N ARG A 561 5.16 4.47 24.71
CA ARG A 561 4.32 5.69 24.67
C ARG A 561 3.05 5.50 23.84
N ALA A 562 3.19 4.91 22.64
CA ALA A 562 2.05 4.64 21.76
C ALA A 562 1.09 3.59 22.34
N ALA A 563 1.60 2.59 23.06
CA ALA A 563 0.77 1.62 23.77
C ALA A 563 -0.02 2.29 24.90
N ALA A 564 0.59 3.21 25.64
CA ALA A 564 -0.06 3.95 26.72
C ALA A 564 -1.25 4.78 26.22
N ILE A 565 -1.08 5.53 25.12
CA ILE A 565 -2.18 6.27 24.46
C ILE A 565 -3.32 5.36 24.04
N ARG A 566 -3.00 4.22 23.41
CA ARG A 566 -4.03 3.24 23.03
C ARG A 566 -4.78 2.72 24.25
N THR A 567 -4.07 2.43 25.34
CA THR A 567 -4.67 1.93 26.58
C THR A 567 -5.54 3.00 27.25
N LEU A 568 -5.15 4.27 27.24
CA LEU A 568 -6.00 5.39 27.71
C LEU A 568 -7.35 5.42 26.98
N GLY A 569 -7.38 5.20 25.66
CA GLY A 569 -8.62 5.12 24.88
C GLY A 569 -9.54 3.94 25.25
N THR A 570 -9.06 2.97 26.05
CA THR A 570 -9.85 1.85 26.55
C THR A 570 -10.40 2.07 27.95
N VAL A 571 -9.84 3.01 28.72
CA VAL A 571 -10.35 3.40 30.05
C VAL A 571 -11.73 4.03 29.88
N ARG A 572 -12.73 3.56 30.63
CA ARG A 572 -14.13 4.00 30.53
C ARG A 572 -14.47 5.06 31.57
N ASN A 573 -15.40 5.95 31.23
CA ASN A 573 -15.98 6.95 32.14
C ASN A 573 -14.92 7.77 32.90
N CYS A 574 -13.85 8.20 32.22
CA CYS A 574 -12.72 8.86 32.87
C CYS A 574 -12.36 10.16 32.13
N PRO A 575 -12.83 11.32 32.61
CA PRO A 575 -12.49 12.63 32.05
C PRO A 575 -10.99 12.89 31.97
N GLU A 576 -10.24 12.50 33.00
CA GLU A 576 -8.78 12.68 33.05
C GLU A 576 -8.06 11.86 31.96
N ALA A 577 -8.53 10.64 31.66
CA ALA A 577 -8.00 9.87 30.53
C ALA A 577 -8.20 10.61 29.20
N VAL A 578 -9.36 11.25 29.01
CA VAL A 578 -9.66 12.05 27.82
C VAL A 578 -8.78 13.28 27.73
N GLU A 579 -8.51 13.96 28.84
CA GLU A 579 -7.60 15.10 28.87
C GLU A 579 -6.17 14.72 28.48
N LEU A 580 -5.65 13.61 29.01
CA LEU A 580 -4.33 13.09 28.62
C LEU A 580 -4.27 12.75 27.12
N ILE A 581 -5.34 12.21 26.55
CA ILE A 581 -5.44 11.97 25.11
C ILE A 581 -5.43 13.30 24.35
N VAL A 582 -6.23 14.30 24.77
CA VAL A 582 -6.29 15.63 24.14
C VAL A 582 -4.93 16.34 24.17
N GLU A 583 -4.19 16.25 25.27
CA GLU A 583 -2.83 16.79 25.38
C GLU A 583 -1.88 16.13 24.37
N ALA A 584 -1.96 14.81 24.23
CA ALA A 584 -1.10 14.04 23.31
C ALA A 584 -1.31 14.36 21.82
N LEU A 585 -2.44 14.97 21.42
CA LEU A 585 -2.62 15.47 20.04
C LEU A 585 -1.61 16.57 19.68
N ASN A 586 -1.01 17.23 20.67
CA ASN A 586 -0.01 18.28 20.48
C ASN A 586 1.43 17.78 20.63
N HIS A 587 1.64 16.48 20.79
CA HIS A 587 2.96 15.89 20.92
C HIS A 587 3.77 16.01 19.60
N ASP A 588 5.08 16.25 19.71
CA ASP A 588 5.98 16.43 18.55
C ASP A 588 6.18 15.15 17.73
N ASP A 589 6.30 14.00 18.40
CA ASP A 589 6.25 12.68 17.76
C ASP A 589 4.88 12.47 17.09
N VAL A 590 4.85 12.49 15.75
CA VAL A 590 3.64 12.33 14.95
C VAL A 590 2.90 11.04 15.30
N ALA A 591 3.62 9.99 15.68
CA ALA A 591 3.01 8.72 16.01
C ALA A 591 2.17 8.78 17.30
N MET A 592 2.56 9.64 18.26
CA MET A 592 1.75 9.92 19.47
C MET A 592 0.48 10.67 19.11
N SER A 593 0.61 11.78 18.37
CA SER A 593 -0.56 12.59 17.99
C SER A 593 -1.60 11.82 17.18
N ASN A 594 -1.18 10.96 16.25
CA ASN A 594 -2.12 10.12 15.47
C ASN A 594 -2.78 9.04 16.34
N ARG A 595 -2.06 8.43 17.28
CA ARG A 595 -2.67 7.46 18.20
C ARG A 595 -3.62 8.10 19.18
N ALA A 596 -3.35 9.33 19.56
CA ALA A 596 -4.24 10.07 20.42
C ALA A 596 -5.56 10.33 19.70
N VAL A 597 -5.53 10.65 18.40
CA VAL A 597 -6.74 10.75 17.59
C VAL A 597 -7.48 9.42 17.43
N ASP A 598 -6.78 8.30 17.17
CA ASP A 598 -7.41 6.97 17.14
C ASP A 598 -8.07 6.63 18.50
N ALA A 599 -7.46 7.03 19.62
CA ALA A 599 -8.01 6.88 20.96
C ALA A 599 -9.25 7.77 21.18
N LEU A 600 -9.25 9.02 20.71
CA LEU A 600 -10.43 9.89 20.73
C LEU A 600 -11.59 9.26 19.94
N GLU A 601 -11.33 8.73 18.74
CA GLU A 601 -12.33 8.06 17.90
C GLU A 601 -13.05 6.96 18.69
N ASN A 602 -12.30 6.13 19.44
CA ASN A 602 -12.86 5.08 20.28
C ASN A 602 -13.69 5.65 21.44
N THR A 603 -13.19 6.66 22.15
CA THR A 603 -13.93 7.32 23.24
C THR A 603 -15.26 7.90 22.74
N ILE A 604 -15.26 8.57 21.58
CA ILE A 604 -16.44 9.18 20.96
C ILE A 604 -17.49 8.13 20.61
N LYS A 605 -17.07 7.02 19.98
CA LYS A 605 -17.98 5.94 19.57
C LYS A 605 -18.67 5.26 20.75
N ARG A 606 -17.99 5.15 21.90
CA ARG A 606 -18.55 4.52 23.11
C ARG A 606 -19.62 5.36 23.81
N ARG A 607 -19.58 6.70 23.65
CA ARG A 607 -20.51 7.65 24.29
C ARG A 607 -20.56 7.50 25.82
N ASP A 608 -19.39 7.39 26.45
CA ASP A 608 -19.27 7.27 27.91
C ASP A 608 -19.83 8.53 28.60
N ARG A 609 -20.77 8.34 29.54
CA ARG A 609 -21.59 9.41 30.16
C ARG A 609 -20.74 10.57 30.69
N ASP A 610 -19.70 10.24 31.45
CA ASP A 610 -18.92 11.22 32.20
C ASP A 610 -17.92 11.96 31.28
N THR A 611 -17.79 11.55 30.00
CA THR A 611 -16.91 12.20 29.01
C THR A 611 -17.66 13.06 27.99
N LEU A 612 -19.00 13.06 28.03
CA LEU A 612 -19.83 13.77 27.03
C LEU A 612 -19.59 15.28 27.03
N GLU A 613 -19.36 15.88 28.20
CA GLU A 613 -19.09 17.32 28.34
C GLU A 613 -17.76 17.74 27.70
N LEU A 614 -16.82 16.80 27.54
CA LEU A 614 -15.52 17.06 26.89
C LEU A 614 -15.60 16.98 25.36
N ARG A 615 -16.74 16.57 24.78
CA ARG A 615 -16.89 16.41 23.33
C ARG A 615 -16.49 17.67 22.53
N PRO A 616 -16.89 18.91 22.90
CA PRO A 616 -16.47 20.11 22.17
C PRO A 616 -14.95 20.32 22.20
N ARG A 617 -14.31 20.04 23.35
CA ARG A 617 -12.85 20.14 23.53
C ARG A 617 -12.12 19.11 22.67
N MET A 618 -12.59 17.86 22.66
CA MET A 618 -12.05 16.80 21.80
C MET A 618 -12.17 17.16 20.31
N LEU A 619 -13.32 17.71 19.89
CA LEU A 619 -13.54 18.16 18.51
C LEU A 619 -12.55 19.27 18.14
N GLN A 620 -12.42 20.30 18.99
CA GLN A 620 -11.49 21.40 18.75
C GLN A 620 -10.04 20.92 18.62
N ALA A 621 -9.64 19.95 19.45
CA ALA A 621 -8.30 19.38 19.38
C ALA A 621 -8.07 18.60 18.07
N ALA A 622 -9.03 17.78 17.64
CA ALA A 622 -8.98 17.07 16.36
C ALA A 622 -8.95 18.03 15.15
N VAL A 623 -9.76 19.09 15.17
CA VAL A 623 -9.74 20.17 14.17
C VAL A 623 -8.38 20.86 14.13
N GLY A 624 -7.78 21.10 15.30
CA GLY A 624 -6.45 21.67 15.43
C GLY A 624 -5.37 20.81 14.79
N LEU A 625 -5.40 19.48 15.01
CA LEU A 625 -4.46 18.57 14.36
C LEU A 625 -4.67 18.50 12.85
N PHE A 626 -5.91 18.42 12.37
CA PHE A 626 -6.21 18.39 10.94
C PHE A 626 -5.73 19.66 10.23
N ARG A 627 -5.93 20.84 10.83
CA ARG A 627 -5.44 22.13 10.31
C ARG A 627 -3.93 22.17 10.14
N LYS A 628 -3.15 21.48 10.99
CA LYS A 628 -1.68 21.38 10.86
C LYS A 628 -1.23 20.65 9.59
N MET A 629 -2.13 20.02 8.84
CA MET A 629 -1.84 19.30 7.59
C MET A 629 -2.00 20.14 6.31
N GLY A 630 -2.31 21.43 6.45
CA GLY A 630 -2.47 22.36 5.34
C GLY A 630 -1.18 22.74 4.61
N ASP A 631 -1.27 23.79 3.81
CA ASP A 631 -0.16 24.31 2.99
C ASP A 631 1.08 24.62 3.85
N GLY A 632 2.26 24.22 3.36
CA GLY A 632 3.52 24.38 4.08
C GLY A 632 3.77 23.38 5.23
N CYS A 633 2.92 22.36 5.43
CA CYS A 633 3.12 21.32 6.43
C CYS A 633 4.48 20.61 6.28
N LYS A 634 5.26 20.59 7.38
CA LYS A 634 6.57 19.92 7.48
C LYS A 634 6.54 18.66 8.35
N ARG A 635 5.36 18.22 8.80
CA ARG A 635 5.25 17.05 9.68
C ARG A 635 5.63 15.78 8.93
N ALA A 636 6.25 14.83 9.63
CA ALA A 636 6.64 13.54 9.05
C ALA A 636 5.43 12.70 8.60
N ASP A 637 4.24 12.97 9.15
CA ASP A 637 2.98 12.34 8.79
C ASP A 637 2.16 13.13 7.76
N ARG A 638 2.73 14.16 7.10
CA ARG A 638 1.98 15.04 6.19
C ARG A 638 1.18 14.29 5.12
N ASP A 639 1.66 13.13 4.67
CA ASP A 639 1.09 12.37 3.56
C ASP A 639 0.07 11.31 4.01
N TRP A 640 -0.18 11.16 5.32
CA TRP A 640 -1.11 10.15 5.84
C TRP A 640 -1.85 10.54 7.13
N GLY A 641 -1.28 11.37 8.00
CA GLY A 641 -1.85 11.74 9.30
C GLY A 641 -3.18 12.47 9.18
N TYR A 642 -3.42 13.16 8.06
CA TYR A 642 -4.72 13.74 7.73
C TYR A 642 -5.84 12.69 7.73
N ARG A 643 -5.53 11.43 7.39
CA ARG A 643 -6.53 10.36 7.33
C ARG A 643 -6.98 9.97 8.73
N SER A 644 -6.04 9.73 9.66
CA SER A 644 -6.37 9.51 11.08
C SER A 644 -7.13 10.69 11.68
N ALA A 645 -6.64 11.91 11.48
CA ALA A 645 -7.30 13.16 11.92
C ALA A 645 -8.73 13.30 11.37
N GLY A 646 -8.90 13.11 10.07
CA GLY A 646 -10.19 13.22 9.39
C GLY A 646 -11.18 12.12 9.78
N ASN A 647 -10.72 10.87 9.93
CA ASN A 647 -11.58 9.78 10.37
C ASN A 647 -12.13 10.01 11.78
N ALA A 648 -11.34 10.58 12.69
CA ALA A 648 -11.85 10.96 13.99
C ALA A 648 -12.81 12.15 13.94
N LEU A 649 -12.58 13.13 13.05
CA LEU A 649 -13.55 14.19 12.81
C LEU A 649 -14.90 13.60 12.37
N LEU A 650 -14.91 12.65 11.43
CA LEU A 650 -16.15 11.96 11.02
C LEU A 650 -16.86 11.25 12.18
N ALA A 651 -16.14 10.77 13.20
CA ALA A 651 -16.75 10.17 14.39
C ALA A 651 -17.56 11.18 15.25
N PHE A 652 -17.33 12.48 15.08
CA PHE A 652 -18.16 13.52 15.71
C PHE A 652 -19.52 13.74 15.02
N GLY A 653 -19.82 13.04 13.92
CA GLY A 653 -21.07 13.24 13.19
C GLY A 653 -21.12 14.62 12.54
N ASP A 654 -22.29 15.27 12.58
CA ASP A 654 -22.55 16.52 11.87
C ASP A 654 -21.55 17.63 12.20
N ASP A 655 -21.12 17.77 13.46
CA ASP A 655 -20.15 18.81 13.87
C ASP A 655 -18.78 18.61 13.21
N GLY A 656 -18.33 17.36 13.11
CA GLY A 656 -17.06 17.03 12.47
C GLY A 656 -17.13 17.07 10.96
N GLU A 657 -18.26 16.69 10.37
CA GLU A 657 -18.52 16.88 8.93
C GLU A 657 -18.55 18.36 8.56
N ALA A 658 -19.18 19.21 9.39
CA ALA A 658 -19.20 20.66 9.19
C ALA A 658 -17.78 21.24 9.20
N ALA A 659 -16.95 20.87 10.18
CA ALA A 659 -15.55 21.32 10.22
C ALA A 659 -14.75 20.89 8.98
N LEU A 660 -14.97 19.68 8.47
CA LEU A 660 -14.34 19.22 7.22
C LEU A 660 -14.86 19.99 6.00
N ARG A 661 -16.15 20.33 5.95
CA ARG A 661 -16.71 21.15 4.86
C ARG A 661 -16.12 22.56 4.87
N ASP A 662 -15.98 23.17 6.04
CA ASP A 662 -15.33 24.47 6.18
C ASP A 662 -13.89 24.45 5.65
N PHE A 663 -13.13 23.37 5.91
CA PHE A 663 -11.80 23.18 5.35
C PHE A 663 -11.80 22.98 3.83
N MET A 664 -12.83 22.32 3.28
CA MET A 664 -12.97 22.03 1.85
C MET A 664 -13.42 23.24 1.02
N ASP A 665 -14.33 24.05 1.57
CA ASP A 665 -15.01 25.14 0.85
C ASP A 665 -14.20 26.45 0.83
N GLN A 666 -13.00 26.47 1.43
CA GLN A 666 -12.07 27.57 1.36
C GLN A 666 -10.99 27.37 0.27
N SER A 667 -10.48 28.47 -0.29
CA SER A 667 -9.50 28.47 -1.39
C SER A 667 -8.10 28.95 -0.99
N ALA A 668 -7.91 29.39 0.26
CA ALA A 668 -6.66 29.96 0.77
C ALA A 668 -5.59 28.90 1.05
N ASP A 669 -6.01 27.72 1.51
CA ASP A 669 -5.15 26.57 1.78
C ASP A 669 -5.57 25.40 0.88
N LYS A 670 -4.88 25.23 -0.24
CA LYS A 670 -5.29 24.28 -1.28
C LYS A 670 -5.12 22.84 -0.83
N ARG A 671 -4.03 22.54 -0.11
CA ARG A 671 -3.79 21.19 0.44
C ARG A 671 -4.88 20.85 1.45
N LEU A 672 -5.19 21.73 2.39
CA LEU A 672 -6.18 21.45 3.42
C LEU A 672 -7.57 21.19 2.82
N ALA A 673 -7.95 21.97 1.80
CA ALA A 673 -9.18 21.75 1.04
C ALA A 673 -9.21 20.38 0.33
N GLU A 674 -8.09 20.00 -0.30
CA GLU A 674 -7.97 18.69 -0.93
C GLU A 674 -8.08 17.55 0.09
N LEU A 675 -7.37 17.64 1.21
CA LEU A 675 -7.38 16.61 2.25
C LEU A 675 -8.78 16.46 2.87
N ALA A 676 -9.48 17.56 3.10
CA ALA A 676 -10.85 17.53 3.62
C ALA A 676 -11.83 16.89 2.63
N TRP A 677 -11.73 17.23 1.34
CA TRP A 677 -12.49 16.56 0.29
C TRP A 677 -12.21 15.05 0.26
N ARG A 678 -10.93 14.63 0.33
CA ARG A 678 -10.55 13.21 0.37
C ARG A 678 -11.16 12.48 1.57
N VAL A 679 -11.28 13.12 2.72
CA VAL A 679 -11.91 12.53 3.91
C VAL A 679 -13.43 12.43 3.72
N LEU A 680 -14.07 13.49 3.25
CA LEU A 680 -15.53 13.56 3.11
C LEU A 680 -16.08 12.65 2.01
N TYR A 681 -15.36 12.47 0.90
CA TYR A 681 -15.85 11.76 -0.28
C TYR A 681 -15.22 10.39 -0.49
N PHE A 682 -14.03 10.14 0.08
CA PHE A 682 -13.43 8.81 0.15
C PHE A 682 -13.41 8.32 1.60
N ARG A 683 -14.61 8.13 2.16
CA ARG A 683 -14.83 7.71 3.55
C ARG A 683 -14.51 6.25 3.77
N GLU A 684 -13.80 5.97 4.86
CA GLU A 684 -13.65 4.63 5.44
C GLU A 684 -14.99 4.07 5.92
N LYS A 685 -15.39 2.92 5.37
CA LYS A 685 -16.57 2.21 5.87
C LYS A 685 -16.31 1.71 7.29
N ALA A 686 -17.34 1.73 8.12
CA ALA A 686 -17.28 1.18 9.47
C ALA A 686 -17.11 -0.35 9.44
N GLY A 687 -16.29 -0.89 10.34
CA GLY A 687 -16.02 -2.33 10.48
C GLY A 687 -14.56 -2.61 10.83
N ASP A 688 -14.23 -3.89 11.04
CA ASP A 688 -12.86 -4.33 11.38
C ASP A 688 -11.87 -4.12 10.22
N ASN A 689 -12.37 -4.07 8.98
CA ASN A 689 -11.60 -3.71 7.78
C ASN A 689 -12.08 -2.33 7.28
N LYS A 690 -11.47 -1.26 7.77
CA LYS A 690 -11.77 0.14 7.42
C LYS A 690 -11.39 0.44 5.96
N PHE A 691 -12.25 0.09 5.00
CA PHE A 691 -11.94 0.15 3.57
C PHE A 691 -13.08 0.72 2.71
N ASN A 692 -12.71 1.41 1.63
CA ASN A 692 -13.57 2.25 0.79
C ASN A 692 -14.01 1.51 -0.48
N ILE A 693 -14.72 0.38 -0.38
CA ILE A 693 -15.33 -0.21 -1.57
C ILE A 693 -16.44 0.72 -2.06
N ILE A 694 -16.20 1.37 -3.19
CA ILE A 694 -17.17 2.22 -3.88
C ILE A 694 -17.32 1.73 -5.32
N THR A 695 -18.45 2.05 -5.93
CA THR A 695 -18.70 1.84 -7.35
C THR A 695 -17.95 2.86 -8.19
N GLU A 696 -17.74 2.55 -9.48
CA GLU A 696 -17.20 3.50 -10.45
C GLU A 696 -18.03 4.79 -10.50
N LYS A 697 -19.36 4.68 -10.42
CA LYS A 697 -20.30 5.81 -10.35
C LYS A 697 -20.10 6.68 -9.10
N GLU A 698 -20.02 6.07 -7.92
CA GLU A 698 -19.76 6.81 -6.66
C GLU A 698 -18.38 7.50 -6.71
N ASN A 699 -17.38 6.89 -7.35
CA ASN A 699 -16.09 7.53 -7.57
C ASN A 699 -16.19 8.76 -8.49
N GLU A 700 -16.96 8.67 -9.58
CA GLU A 700 -17.22 9.82 -10.45
C GLU A 700 -17.96 10.94 -9.72
N GLU A 701 -18.95 10.60 -8.88
CA GLU A 701 -19.66 11.57 -8.04
C GLU A 701 -18.74 12.24 -7.02
N ALA A 702 -17.85 11.47 -6.39
CA ALA A 702 -16.82 11.99 -5.48
C ALA A 702 -15.89 12.99 -6.19
N LEU A 703 -15.41 12.65 -7.39
CA LEU A 703 -14.55 13.52 -8.20
C LEU A 703 -15.29 14.77 -8.70
N LYS A 704 -16.58 14.66 -9.03
CA LYS A 704 -17.44 15.81 -9.33
C LYS A 704 -17.57 16.76 -8.14
N ALA A 705 -17.55 16.24 -6.91
CA ALA A 705 -17.62 17.06 -5.71
C ALA A 705 -16.29 17.72 -5.30
N ARG A 706 -15.18 17.41 -5.97
CA ARG A 706 -13.90 18.08 -5.73
C ARG A 706 -14.02 19.58 -6.01
N PRO A 707 -13.53 20.48 -5.11
CA PRO A 707 -13.61 21.92 -5.33
C PRO A 707 -13.09 22.35 -6.71
N ALA A 708 -13.81 23.26 -7.38
CA ALA A 708 -13.51 23.63 -8.77
C ALA A 708 -12.10 24.21 -8.94
N TRP A 709 -11.63 25.02 -7.99
CA TRP A 709 -10.27 25.59 -7.99
C TRP A 709 -9.16 24.54 -7.76
N LEU A 710 -9.50 23.32 -7.36
CA LEU A 710 -8.56 22.19 -7.30
C LEU A 710 -8.58 21.34 -8.57
N LYS A 711 -9.64 21.42 -9.39
CA LYS A 711 -9.79 20.62 -10.61
C LYS A 711 -8.91 21.11 -11.76
N THR A 712 -8.59 22.40 -11.80
CA THR A 712 -7.68 22.97 -12.80
C THR A 712 -6.26 22.48 -12.54
N ILE A 713 -5.72 21.65 -13.43
CA ILE A 713 -4.32 21.24 -13.41
C ILE A 713 -3.55 22.18 -14.33
N GLU A 714 -2.53 22.83 -13.79
CA GLU A 714 -1.63 23.69 -14.54
C GLU A 714 -0.41 22.87 -15.00
N ILE A 715 -0.25 22.70 -16.30
CA ILE A 715 0.89 22.01 -16.92
C ILE A 715 1.77 23.08 -17.56
N GLU A 716 2.95 23.30 -16.98
CA GLU A 716 3.93 24.24 -17.52
C GLU A 716 4.49 23.73 -18.86
N ARG A 717 4.28 24.52 -19.93
CA ARG A 717 4.80 24.28 -21.28
C ARG A 717 6.02 25.15 -21.58
N ILE A 718 6.12 26.32 -20.94
CA ILE A 718 7.30 27.19 -20.89
C ILE A 718 7.42 27.69 -19.45
N ALA A 719 8.63 27.69 -18.88
CA ALA A 719 8.94 28.33 -17.61
C ALA A 719 10.37 28.90 -17.69
N GLN A 720 10.51 30.23 -17.67
CA GLN A 720 11.82 30.88 -17.79
C GLN A 720 11.92 32.15 -16.94
N ASP A 721 12.79 32.11 -15.93
CA ASP A 721 13.12 33.20 -15.00
C ASP A 721 14.33 34.05 -15.43
N PHE A 722 15.03 33.62 -16.49
CA PHE A 722 16.28 34.18 -17.00
C PHE A 722 17.42 34.38 -15.98
N GLU A 723 17.35 33.81 -14.77
CA GLU A 723 18.33 34.04 -13.71
C GLU A 723 19.58 33.15 -13.81
N SER A 724 19.43 31.95 -14.40
CA SER A 724 20.48 30.93 -14.40
C SER A 724 21.68 31.30 -15.29
N ASP A 725 22.87 31.31 -14.69
CA ASP A 725 24.15 31.51 -15.40
C ASP A 725 24.54 30.32 -16.28
N ARG A 726 23.99 29.12 -16.04
CA ARG A 726 24.18 27.97 -16.95
C ARG A 726 23.54 28.21 -18.31
N THR A 727 22.48 29.02 -18.35
CA THR A 727 21.67 29.28 -19.53
C THR A 727 22.30 30.37 -20.41
N PHE A 728 23.08 31.30 -19.82
CA PHE A 728 23.73 32.43 -20.52
C PHE A 728 25.26 32.39 -20.38
N GLY A 729 25.99 31.88 -21.39
CA GLY A 729 27.47 31.89 -21.43
C GLY A 729 28.08 33.26 -21.75
N GLY A 730 29.37 33.47 -21.44
CA GLY A 730 30.06 34.79 -21.46
C GLY A 730 30.12 35.59 -22.79
N SER A 731 29.61 35.06 -23.90
CA SER A 731 29.47 35.76 -25.18
C SER A 731 28.08 35.48 -25.77
N VAL A 732 27.04 36.18 -25.29
CA VAL A 732 25.64 35.80 -25.60
C VAL A 732 25.19 36.31 -26.97
N SER A 733 25.67 35.66 -28.04
CA SER A 733 25.01 35.60 -29.34
C SER A 733 24.53 34.17 -29.58
N GLY A 734 23.21 33.90 -29.59
CA GLY A 734 22.69 32.54 -29.81
C GLY A 734 21.32 32.22 -29.19
N SER A 735 21.02 30.92 -29.06
CA SER A 735 19.81 30.40 -28.41
C SER A 735 20.08 30.04 -26.93
N VAL A 736 19.06 30.17 -26.07
CA VAL A 736 19.16 30.08 -24.61
C VAL A 736 18.02 29.20 -24.07
N GLY A 737 18.31 28.27 -23.15
CA GLY A 737 17.35 27.38 -22.46
C GLY A 737 18.01 26.11 -21.90
N ASP A 738 17.41 25.49 -20.87
CA ASP A 738 17.84 24.18 -20.35
C ASP A 738 17.29 23.05 -21.26
N VAL A 739 18.16 22.16 -21.73
CA VAL A 739 17.79 21.03 -22.60
C VAL A 739 17.27 19.81 -21.85
N HIS A 740 17.32 19.80 -20.50
CA HIS A 740 17.04 18.61 -19.69
C HIS A 740 15.78 18.67 -18.82
N SER A 741 15.06 19.79 -18.74
CA SER A 741 13.88 19.89 -17.84
C SER A 741 12.73 20.76 -18.38
N ILE A 742 11.98 20.25 -19.36
CA ILE A 742 10.72 20.85 -19.91
C ILE A 742 11.02 21.91 -21.00
N PRO A 743 10.53 21.77 -22.25
CA PRO A 743 11.32 22.12 -23.43
C PRO A 743 10.99 23.52 -23.96
N ALA A 744 11.66 24.57 -23.49
CA ALA A 744 11.61 25.89 -24.12
C ALA A 744 12.98 26.33 -24.66
N ARG A 745 13.15 26.42 -25.99
CA ARG A 745 14.34 27.04 -26.62
C ARG A 745 14.03 28.49 -27.00
N TRP A 746 14.74 29.44 -26.41
CA TRP A 746 14.66 30.85 -26.79
C TRP A 746 15.71 31.17 -27.86
N ASN A 747 15.32 31.73 -29.00
CA ASN A 747 16.25 32.02 -30.10
C ASN A 747 16.64 33.51 -30.17
N HIS A 748 17.85 33.79 -30.71
CA HIS A 748 18.37 35.11 -31.13
C HIS A 748 18.65 36.16 -30.05
N PHE A 749 19.51 35.86 -29.09
CA PHE A 749 20.12 36.91 -28.25
C PHE A 749 21.30 37.59 -28.96
N GLY A 750 21.50 38.89 -28.74
CA GLY A 750 22.63 39.61 -29.33
C GLY A 750 22.71 41.10 -28.94
N PRO A 751 23.76 41.81 -29.39
CA PRO A 751 24.07 43.17 -28.94
C PRO A 751 23.05 44.24 -29.34
N LYS A 752 22.13 43.92 -30.26
CA LYS A 752 21.04 44.82 -30.69
C LYS A 752 19.70 44.50 -30.02
N GLY A 753 19.62 43.49 -29.15
CA GLY A 753 18.41 43.02 -28.46
C GLY A 753 17.69 41.85 -29.18
N PRO A 754 17.01 40.92 -28.46
CA PRO A 754 16.92 40.75 -27.00
C PRO A 754 18.27 40.47 -26.34
N MET A 755 18.49 40.98 -25.13
CA MET A 755 19.73 40.75 -24.39
C MET A 755 19.53 40.69 -22.87
N PRO A 756 20.39 39.95 -22.13
CA PRO A 756 20.43 40.00 -20.68
C PRO A 756 20.58 41.42 -20.15
N TRP A 757 19.85 41.75 -19.10
CA TRP A 757 19.84 43.08 -18.50
C TRP A 757 19.81 43.00 -16.97
N MET A 758 20.81 43.56 -16.31
CA MET A 758 20.96 43.49 -14.84
C MET A 758 20.50 44.78 -14.14
N GLN A 759 20.60 45.93 -14.81
CA GLN A 759 20.30 47.24 -14.18
C GLN A 759 18.83 47.38 -13.76
N THR A 760 17.94 46.62 -14.38
CA THR A 760 16.50 46.63 -14.11
C THR A 760 15.98 45.20 -14.18
N ALA A 761 16.51 44.32 -13.33
CA ALA A 761 16.03 42.95 -13.18
C ALA A 761 14.86 42.88 -12.19
N HIS A 762 13.88 42.00 -12.41
CA HIS A 762 12.73 41.87 -11.50
C HIS A 762 13.17 41.33 -10.13
N SER A 763 13.98 40.28 -10.13
CA SER A 763 14.54 39.64 -8.94
C SER A 763 15.84 40.26 -8.42
N GLY A 764 16.34 41.31 -9.08
CA GLY A 764 17.64 41.92 -8.80
C GLY A 764 18.85 41.18 -9.38
N LYS A 765 18.66 40.08 -10.11
CA LYS A 765 19.74 39.38 -10.82
C LYS A 765 19.81 39.76 -12.29
N ARG A 766 18.88 39.24 -13.11
CA ARG A 766 18.89 39.39 -14.57
C ARG A 766 17.45 39.32 -15.10
N SER A 767 17.13 40.18 -16.06
CA SER A 767 15.93 40.14 -16.89
C SER A 767 16.32 40.18 -18.38
N VAL A 768 15.36 40.15 -19.30
CA VAL A 768 15.63 40.35 -20.74
C VAL A 768 15.12 41.69 -21.22
N ARG A 769 16.03 42.51 -21.77
CA ARG A 769 15.69 43.81 -22.36
C ARG A 769 15.46 43.69 -23.86
N LEU A 770 14.28 44.12 -24.31
CA LEU A 770 13.85 44.22 -25.71
C LEU A 770 13.98 45.67 -26.19
N VAL A 771 14.78 45.91 -27.23
CA VAL A 771 15.04 47.26 -27.76
C VAL A 771 14.55 47.37 -29.21
N ARG A 772 13.84 48.46 -29.55
CA ARG A 772 13.46 48.70 -30.96
C ARG A 772 14.69 48.90 -31.84
N GLY A 773 14.75 48.20 -32.97
CA GLY A 773 15.91 48.15 -33.88
C GLY A 773 16.70 46.84 -33.75
N GLY A 774 16.39 46.04 -32.72
CA GLY A 774 16.83 44.66 -32.53
C GLY A 774 15.87 43.61 -33.08
N ASN A 775 16.24 42.34 -32.89
CA ASN A 775 15.38 41.19 -33.22
C ASN A 775 14.25 41.04 -32.17
N GLY A 776 13.18 40.34 -32.54
CA GLY A 776 12.17 39.88 -31.58
C GLY A 776 12.65 38.66 -30.78
N MET A 777 12.09 38.46 -29.61
CA MET A 777 12.36 37.29 -28.77
C MET A 777 11.32 36.19 -29.04
N ASN A 778 11.77 34.96 -29.25
CA ASN A 778 10.88 33.83 -29.53
C ASN A 778 11.25 32.62 -28.66
N GLY A 779 10.29 32.11 -27.89
CA GLY A 779 10.39 30.86 -27.13
C GLY A 779 9.63 29.76 -27.84
N TRP A 780 10.27 28.60 -28.05
CA TRP A 780 9.71 27.46 -28.77
C TRP A 780 9.52 26.26 -27.87
N VAL A 781 8.36 25.61 -27.97
CA VAL A 781 8.06 24.36 -27.26
C VAL A 781 8.42 23.17 -28.15
N VAL A 782 9.44 22.37 -27.80
CA VAL A 782 9.93 21.25 -28.64
C VAL A 782 8.98 20.05 -28.54
N GLY A 783 8.62 19.43 -29.67
CA GLY A 783 7.49 18.48 -29.79
C GLY A 783 7.58 17.21 -28.92
N PRO A 784 6.44 16.57 -28.55
CA PRO A 784 5.03 16.94 -28.76
C PRO A 784 4.45 17.80 -27.62
N ASN A 785 5.19 18.78 -27.07
CA ASN A 785 4.90 19.36 -25.75
C ASN A 785 4.21 20.75 -25.72
N GLY A 786 3.80 21.34 -26.84
CA GLY A 786 2.98 22.59 -26.81
C GLY A 786 1.58 22.34 -26.24
N PRO A 787 0.83 23.39 -25.80
CA PRO A 787 -0.50 23.22 -25.24
C PRO A 787 -1.41 22.35 -26.12
N ASP A 788 -2.16 21.44 -25.52
CA ASP A 788 -3.16 20.62 -26.19
C ASP A 788 -4.15 21.54 -26.95
N PRO A 789 -4.39 21.32 -28.25
CA PRO A 789 -5.29 22.14 -29.07
C PRO A 789 -6.70 22.32 -28.52
N GLU A 790 -7.14 21.43 -27.62
CA GLU A 790 -8.48 21.45 -27.03
C GLU A 790 -8.50 22.08 -25.63
N LEU A 791 -7.35 22.37 -25.02
CA LEU A 791 -7.25 22.89 -23.66
C LEU A 791 -6.95 24.39 -23.61
N ASP A 792 -7.52 25.04 -22.60
CA ASP A 792 -7.21 26.42 -22.26
C ASP A 792 -5.74 26.54 -21.86
N TYR A 793 -5.16 27.72 -22.04
CA TYR A 793 -3.83 28.01 -21.51
C TYR A 793 -3.73 29.48 -21.09
N GLU A 794 -2.68 29.76 -20.34
CA GLU A 794 -2.36 31.08 -19.86
C GLU A 794 -0.88 31.39 -20.10
N LEU A 795 -0.60 32.54 -20.70
CA LEU A 795 0.75 33.09 -20.81
C LEU A 795 0.92 34.18 -19.74
N ARG A 796 1.81 33.94 -18.77
CA ARG A 796 2.14 34.87 -17.68
C ARG A 796 3.55 35.42 -17.88
N PHE A 797 3.75 36.69 -17.58
CA PHE A 797 5.09 37.28 -17.58
C PHE A 797 5.11 38.61 -16.82
N TRP A 798 6.27 38.99 -16.32
CA TRP A 798 6.55 40.33 -15.82
C TRP A 798 7.00 41.24 -16.96
N VAL A 799 6.59 42.52 -16.88
CA VAL A 799 7.09 43.55 -17.78
C VAL A 799 7.42 44.85 -17.04
N PHE A 800 8.52 45.47 -17.45
CA PHE A 800 8.93 46.81 -17.08
C PHE A 800 9.02 47.68 -18.33
N ARG A 801 8.34 48.84 -18.31
CA ARG A 801 8.29 49.77 -19.44
C ARG A 801 9.21 50.97 -19.19
N GLU A 802 10.21 51.18 -20.04
CA GLU A 802 10.96 52.45 -20.11
C GLU A 802 10.10 53.55 -20.77
N PRO A 803 10.50 54.83 -20.70
CA PRO A 803 9.79 55.92 -21.37
C PRO A 803 9.52 55.60 -22.86
N THR A 804 8.27 55.70 -23.28
CA THR A 804 7.79 55.36 -24.64
C THR A 804 7.95 53.89 -25.09
N GLY A 805 8.46 53.01 -24.23
CA GLY A 805 8.62 51.58 -24.51
C GLY A 805 7.29 50.92 -24.87
N SER A 806 7.29 50.07 -25.89
CA SER A 806 6.10 49.37 -26.36
C SER A 806 6.50 48.06 -27.02
N PHE A 807 5.62 47.06 -26.95
CA PHE A 807 5.85 45.75 -27.56
C PHE A 807 4.54 45.04 -27.87
N VAL A 808 4.63 44.03 -28.73
CA VAL A 808 3.56 43.06 -28.98
C VAL A 808 4.01 41.71 -28.47
N VAL A 809 3.16 41.03 -27.71
CA VAL A 809 3.29 39.61 -27.39
C VAL A 809 2.24 38.82 -28.16
N ALA A 810 2.62 37.65 -28.65
CA ALA A 810 1.73 36.76 -29.38
C ALA A 810 2.06 35.29 -29.12
N THR A 811 1.02 34.48 -28.98
CA THR A 811 1.12 33.02 -29.11
C THR A 811 0.80 32.62 -30.54
N ARG A 812 1.52 31.64 -31.09
CA ARG A 812 1.43 31.31 -32.52
C ARG A 812 1.81 29.88 -32.85
N ASP A 813 1.38 29.44 -34.03
CA ASP A 813 2.06 28.37 -34.75
C ASP A 813 3.26 28.97 -35.48
N GLY A 814 4.44 28.77 -34.92
CA GLY A 814 5.68 29.25 -35.47
C GLY A 814 6.08 28.59 -36.80
N ALA A 815 5.58 27.38 -37.11
CA ALA A 815 5.82 26.72 -38.39
C ALA A 815 5.06 27.41 -39.53
N ARG A 816 3.78 27.75 -39.29
CA ARG A 816 2.91 28.44 -40.27
C ARG A 816 2.91 29.96 -40.15
N ARG A 817 3.62 30.52 -39.15
CA ARG A 817 3.69 31.96 -38.82
C ARG A 817 2.32 32.62 -38.60
N ALA A 818 1.35 31.87 -38.07
CA ALA A 818 0.00 32.34 -37.79
C ALA A 818 -0.21 32.60 -36.28
N ASN A 819 -0.74 33.77 -35.91
CA ASN A 819 -1.00 34.12 -34.52
C ASN A 819 -2.34 33.55 -34.04
N GLU A 820 -2.37 33.07 -32.81
CA GLU A 820 -3.59 32.69 -32.11
C GLU A 820 -4.06 33.82 -31.18
N THR A 821 -3.11 34.49 -30.53
CA THR A 821 -3.35 35.71 -29.74
C THR A 821 -2.36 36.79 -30.12
N SER A 822 -2.75 38.06 -30.02
CA SER A 822 -1.83 39.19 -30.01
C SER A 822 -2.28 40.26 -29.02
N VAL A 823 -1.34 40.71 -28.19
CA VAL A 823 -1.53 41.80 -27.21
C VAL A 823 -0.48 42.87 -27.45
N LEU A 824 -0.91 44.13 -27.61
CA LEU A 824 -0.05 45.29 -27.73
C LEU A 824 -0.03 46.05 -26.41
N VAL A 825 1.16 46.31 -25.89
CA VAL A 825 1.37 47.34 -24.88
C VAL A 825 1.92 48.57 -25.59
N GLY A 826 1.13 49.64 -25.66
CA GLY A 826 1.47 50.89 -26.33
C GLY A 826 2.47 51.74 -25.55
N GLY A 827 3.06 52.74 -26.23
CA GLY A 827 4.11 53.60 -25.64
C GLY A 827 3.62 54.51 -24.50
N ASN A 828 2.31 54.71 -24.39
CA ASN A 828 1.66 55.39 -23.26
C ASN A 828 1.24 54.41 -22.14
N GLY A 829 1.57 53.12 -22.28
CA GLY A 829 1.20 52.05 -21.36
C GLY A 829 -0.17 51.41 -21.62
N SER A 830 -1.01 51.95 -22.51
CA SER A 830 -2.32 51.36 -22.80
C SER A 830 -2.18 49.96 -23.41
N VAL A 831 -3.02 49.02 -22.97
CA VAL A 831 -2.99 47.64 -23.46
C VAL A 831 -4.13 47.41 -24.45
N PHE A 832 -3.84 46.72 -25.56
CA PHE A 832 -4.79 46.43 -26.62
C PHE A 832 -4.77 44.95 -26.99
N LEU A 833 -5.92 44.39 -27.37
CA LEU A 833 -6.03 43.05 -27.96
C LEU A 833 -6.24 43.15 -29.46
N ARG A 834 -5.72 42.22 -30.24
CA ARG A 834 -6.03 42.14 -31.67
C ARG A 834 -7.21 41.20 -31.91
N ASN A 835 -8.16 41.61 -32.75
CA ASN A 835 -9.13 40.67 -33.31
C ASN A 835 -8.45 39.87 -34.42
N GLU A 836 -8.19 38.59 -34.19
CA GLU A 836 -7.50 37.73 -35.16
C GLU A 836 -8.45 37.13 -36.23
N VAL A 837 -9.75 37.46 -36.19
CA VAL A 837 -10.79 36.89 -37.09
C VAL A 837 -11.35 37.92 -38.08
N GLU A 838 -11.77 39.11 -37.62
CA GLU A 838 -12.60 40.04 -38.42
C GLU A 838 -11.84 41.23 -39.06
N GLY A 839 -10.51 41.28 -38.94
CA GLY A 839 -9.66 42.31 -39.57
C GLY A 839 -8.71 43.03 -38.60
N PRO A 840 -7.77 43.87 -39.10
CA PRO A 840 -6.52 44.22 -38.40
C PRO A 840 -6.64 45.28 -37.28
N GLY A 841 -7.77 45.39 -36.60
CA GLY A 841 -8.01 46.40 -35.55
C GLY A 841 -7.46 45.99 -34.17
N TRP A 842 -6.78 46.92 -33.49
CA TRP A 842 -6.44 46.82 -32.07
C TRP A 842 -7.61 47.32 -31.21
N MET A 843 -8.13 46.47 -30.34
CA MET A 843 -9.21 46.75 -29.40
C MET A 843 -8.64 47.27 -28.08
N PRO A 844 -9.03 48.46 -27.59
CA PRO A 844 -8.52 48.99 -26.33
C PRO A 844 -9.04 48.18 -25.14
N THR A 845 -8.13 47.78 -24.27
CA THR A 845 -8.46 47.27 -22.94
C THR A 845 -8.28 48.43 -21.97
N GLN A 846 -9.18 48.65 -21.02
CA GLN A 846 -9.03 49.73 -20.02
C GLN A 846 -7.85 49.52 -19.05
N LEU A 847 -6.90 48.65 -19.39
CA LEU A 847 -5.69 48.34 -18.66
C LEU A 847 -4.57 49.29 -19.10
N THR A 848 -3.70 49.64 -18.16
CA THR A 848 -2.54 50.50 -18.42
C THR A 848 -1.37 49.99 -17.61
N ILE A 849 -0.21 49.85 -18.26
CA ILE A 849 1.04 49.45 -17.63
C ILE A 849 1.82 50.73 -17.26
N PRO A 850 2.05 50.97 -15.96
CA PRO A 850 2.79 52.14 -15.50
C PRO A 850 4.23 52.14 -16.01
N GLU A 851 4.75 53.34 -16.25
CA GLU A 851 6.17 53.53 -16.54
C GLU A 851 7.03 53.26 -15.31
N GLY A 852 8.22 52.71 -15.51
CA GLY A 852 9.21 52.59 -14.44
C GLY A 852 8.84 51.61 -13.31
N LYS A 853 7.83 50.76 -13.51
CA LYS A 853 7.37 49.76 -12.53
C LYS A 853 7.17 48.41 -13.19
N TRP A 854 7.63 47.36 -12.50
CA TRP A 854 7.33 45.99 -12.86
C TRP A 854 5.83 45.71 -12.67
N THR A 855 5.21 45.15 -13.70
CA THR A 855 3.79 44.79 -13.71
C THR A 855 3.66 43.37 -14.23
N ARG A 856 2.89 42.52 -13.55
CA ARG A 856 2.65 41.15 -13.97
C ARG A 856 1.42 41.08 -14.85
N LEU A 857 1.56 40.48 -16.03
CA LEU A 857 0.48 40.30 -16.99
C LEU A 857 0.16 38.83 -17.17
N SER A 858 -1.09 38.58 -17.53
CA SER A 858 -1.58 37.28 -17.95
C SER A 858 -2.42 37.43 -19.23
N VAL A 859 -2.13 36.62 -20.24
CA VAL A 859 -2.96 36.42 -21.43
C VAL A 859 -3.67 35.08 -21.28
N ARG A 860 -4.99 35.08 -21.15
CA ARG A 860 -5.80 33.88 -20.94
C ARG A 860 -6.58 33.50 -22.18
N VAL A 861 -6.53 32.23 -22.55
CA VAL A 861 -7.26 31.66 -23.67
C VAL A 861 -8.40 30.79 -23.16
N ASP A 862 -9.60 31.05 -23.69
CA ASP A 862 -10.83 30.26 -23.50
C ASP A 862 -11.16 29.64 -24.88
N ARG A 863 -10.67 28.42 -25.10
CA ARG A 863 -10.86 27.70 -26.37
C ARG A 863 -12.32 27.33 -26.62
N PRO A 864 -13.12 26.88 -25.63
CA PRO A 864 -14.55 26.62 -25.83
C PRO A 864 -15.33 27.82 -26.36
N ARG A 865 -15.01 29.03 -25.88
CA ARG A 865 -15.64 30.27 -26.38
C ARG A 865 -14.94 30.87 -27.60
N LYS A 866 -13.77 30.35 -27.98
CA LYS A 866 -12.88 30.91 -29.02
C LYS A 866 -12.46 32.36 -28.74
N MET A 867 -12.15 32.67 -27.48
CA MET A 867 -11.82 34.02 -27.03
C MET A 867 -10.52 34.06 -26.22
N PHE A 868 -9.84 35.22 -26.20
CA PHE A 868 -8.77 35.49 -25.24
C PHE A 868 -8.92 36.86 -24.59
N GLY A 869 -8.36 37.01 -23.39
CA GLY A 869 -8.33 38.26 -22.65
C GLY A 869 -6.99 38.50 -21.97
N VAL A 870 -6.81 39.70 -21.42
CA VAL A 870 -5.62 40.06 -20.64
C VAL A 870 -6.01 40.52 -19.25
N ALA A 871 -5.21 40.14 -18.26
CA ALA A 871 -5.36 40.56 -16.88
C ALA A 871 -4.03 41.08 -16.29
N LEU A 872 -4.13 41.99 -15.34
CA LEU A 872 -3.05 42.40 -14.45
C LEU A 872 -3.11 41.57 -13.17
N LEU A 873 -1.97 41.03 -12.76
CA LEU A 873 -1.86 40.18 -11.58
C LEU A 873 -1.15 40.90 -10.42
N SER A 874 -1.52 40.58 -9.19
CA SER A 874 -0.78 40.96 -7.98
C SER A 874 0.55 40.20 -7.92
N ALA A 875 1.45 40.59 -7.00
CA ALA A 875 2.67 39.83 -6.75
C ALA A 875 2.38 38.37 -6.33
N ALA A 876 1.25 38.14 -5.63
CA ALA A 876 0.77 36.81 -5.26
C ALA A 876 0.07 36.05 -6.40
N GLY A 877 -0.07 36.65 -7.59
CA GLY A 877 -0.68 36.02 -8.77
C GLY A 877 -2.20 36.19 -8.88
N GLU A 878 -2.82 36.97 -8.00
CA GLU A 878 -4.27 37.21 -8.02
C GLU A 878 -4.65 38.24 -9.07
N GLU A 879 -5.79 38.06 -9.74
CA GLU A 879 -6.30 39.04 -10.69
C GLU A 879 -6.71 40.34 -10.00
N THR A 880 -6.14 41.46 -10.46
CA THR A 880 -6.48 42.80 -9.96
C THR A 880 -7.37 43.58 -10.92
N LYS A 881 -7.19 43.38 -12.23
CA LYS A 881 -7.97 44.03 -13.29
C LYS A 881 -7.90 43.20 -14.58
N SER A 882 -8.99 43.08 -15.33
CA SER A 882 -9.06 42.33 -16.59
C SER A 882 -9.70 43.12 -17.74
N SER A 883 -9.45 42.67 -18.97
CA SER A 883 -9.98 43.24 -20.20
C SER A 883 -11.29 42.59 -20.64
N VAL A 884 -11.97 43.24 -21.60
CA VAL A 884 -12.94 42.58 -22.47
C VAL A 884 -12.19 41.59 -23.36
N ALA A 885 -12.79 40.43 -23.67
CA ALA A 885 -12.16 39.40 -24.48
C ALA A 885 -12.22 39.73 -25.99
N ALA A 886 -11.26 39.23 -26.76
CA ALA A 886 -11.18 39.32 -28.22
C ALA A 886 -11.21 37.92 -28.87
N PRO A 887 -11.65 37.80 -30.14
CA PRO A 887 -11.67 36.51 -30.85
C PRO A 887 -10.27 35.89 -31.04
N LEU A 888 -10.16 34.58 -30.81
CA LEU A 888 -8.94 33.80 -31.06
C LEU A 888 -8.69 33.60 -32.56
N GLY A 889 -7.42 33.61 -32.94
CA GLY A 889 -6.97 33.30 -34.30
C GLY A 889 -7.08 31.80 -34.64
N PRO A 890 -7.18 31.44 -35.93
CA PRO A 890 -7.36 30.05 -36.37
C PRO A 890 -6.04 29.28 -36.36
N VAL A 891 -5.56 28.91 -35.18
CA VAL A 891 -4.32 28.12 -35.00
C VAL A 891 -4.67 26.73 -34.47
N GLU A 892 -4.21 25.68 -35.17
CA GLU A 892 -4.40 24.28 -34.73
C GLU A 892 -3.52 23.94 -33.53
N ARG A 893 -2.34 24.55 -33.39
CA ARG A 893 -1.42 24.28 -32.29
C ARG A 893 -0.49 25.45 -32.00
N VAL A 894 -0.47 25.90 -30.74
CA VAL A 894 0.56 26.82 -30.26
C VAL A 894 1.84 26.07 -29.94
N ASN A 895 2.93 26.47 -30.59
CA ASN A 895 4.26 25.92 -30.34
C ASN A 895 5.31 27.00 -30.08
N SER A 896 4.90 28.28 -30.06
CA SER A 896 5.81 29.38 -29.75
C SER A 896 5.10 30.59 -29.14
N VAL A 897 5.88 31.31 -28.34
CA VAL A 897 5.55 32.62 -27.77
C VAL A 897 6.56 33.63 -28.30
N SER A 898 6.08 34.77 -28.80
CA SER A 898 6.92 35.78 -29.40
C SER A 898 6.68 37.16 -28.81
N PHE A 899 7.75 37.91 -28.57
CA PHE A 899 7.74 39.30 -28.12
C PHE A 899 8.47 40.20 -29.13
N TYR A 900 7.81 41.26 -29.60
CA TYR A 900 8.33 42.18 -30.61
C TYR A 900 8.28 43.64 -30.12
N PRO A 901 9.42 44.34 -30.00
CA PRO A 901 9.41 45.76 -29.63
C PRO A 901 8.77 46.63 -30.73
N GLN A 902 7.87 47.54 -30.36
CA GLN A 902 7.13 48.43 -31.26
C GLN A 902 7.42 49.93 -31.07
N ALA A 903 8.37 50.27 -30.21
CA ALA A 903 8.63 51.64 -29.78
C ALA A 903 9.36 52.48 -30.85
N PRO A 904 9.58 53.80 -30.64
CA PRO A 904 10.61 54.55 -31.36
C PRO A 904 12.01 53.95 -31.17
N LEU A 905 12.94 54.20 -32.11
CA LEU A 905 14.29 53.65 -32.06
C LEU A 905 14.98 53.99 -30.71
N GLY A 906 15.49 52.97 -30.01
CA GLY A 906 16.21 53.14 -28.73
C GLY A 906 15.37 52.98 -27.45
N ALA A 907 14.03 53.01 -27.54
CA ALA A 907 13.16 52.71 -26.39
C ALA A 907 13.07 51.20 -26.14
N ALA A 908 12.91 50.80 -24.87
CA ALA A 908 12.95 49.40 -24.47
C ALA A 908 11.86 48.97 -23.48
N CYS A 909 11.64 47.65 -23.43
CA CYS A 909 10.86 46.97 -22.39
C CYS A 909 11.71 45.84 -21.81
N CYS A 910 11.65 45.62 -20.51
CA CYS A 910 12.25 44.43 -19.89
C CYS A 910 11.17 43.40 -19.59
N LEU A 911 11.48 42.12 -19.75
CA LEU A 911 10.61 40.98 -19.48
C LEU A 911 11.29 40.02 -18.50
N ASP A 912 10.48 39.36 -17.68
CA ASP A 912 10.92 38.34 -16.72
C ASP A 912 9.83 37.30 -16.42
N ASP A 913 10.20 36.19 -15.76
CA ASP A 913 9.36 35.03 -15.38
C ASP A 913 8.27 34.68 -16.40
N ILE A 914 8.69 34.29 -17.60
CA ILE A 914 7.76 33.95 -18.68
C ILE A 914 7.31 32.50 -18.52
N GLU A 915 6.01 32.33 -18.32
CA GLU A 915 5.36 31.03 -18.13
C GLU A 915 4.25 30.85 -19.17
N LEU A 916 4.26 29.74 -19.90
CA LEU A 916 3.12 29.28 -20.70
C LEU A 916 2.55 28.06 -20.00
N VAL A 917 1.34 28.18 -19.46
CA VAL A 917 0.72 27.17 -18.61
C VAL A 917 -0.55 26.67 -19.27
N GLU A 918 -0.58 25.40 -19.64
CA GLU A 918 -1.80 24.72 -20.06
C GLU A 918 -2.70 24.46 -18.84
N ARG A 919 -3.99 24.73 -18.96
CA ARG A 919 -5.00 24.52 -17.93
C ARG A 919 -5.87 23.33 -18.34
N ARG A 920 -5.80 22.26 -17.57
CA ARG A 920 -6.52 21.00 -17.80
C ARG A 920 -7.63 20.77 -16.79
#